data_AF-A0A553N6Q8-F1
#
_entry.id   AF-A0A553N6Q8-F1
#
_cell.length_a   1.000
_cell.length_b   1.000
_cell.length_c   1.000
_cell.angle_alpha   90.00
_cell.angle_beta   90.00
_cell.angle_gamma   90.00
#
_symmetry.space_group_name_H-M   'P 1'
#
loop_
_entity.id
_entity.type
_entity.pdbx_description
1 polymer ?
#
loop_
_entity_poly.entity_id
_entity_poly.type
_entity_poly.pdbx_seq_one_letter_code
_entity_poly.pdbx_strand_id
1 'polypeptide(L)'
;SAFHCWHLTLLVFLIGIYLFSIYSISPRSTEYPHLLRVRKIISSLSCSSKTNQRRRSILQGFLAEESIIARSMDCVKYFEIVDIVNQRLVSEAQEQYPIAMSHSVHDQIGILEMFLALMFRPQDLHCIHVDLKASEEVMAAISGVVKCYKQKYPDSEIFIPKYRVPVFWGYDSVLEADMICMRELLKSEKPWKVYINPAGSEMPLVSSRVLRRELKSLHNRNYIDYEIFNKTDRQHKVFVTNRFGPKAFDIRMKKLRQCWKPPPPYNITVLKAQKNVVLQRSFVNFLVYHPVAIDYYNWLSDSFIPDEHFYSTMASITVERKDNNTYIVEQIMPTIPPIRSPSVLNVPWEVYLSRGLSAWGDRLWSFVAGLFMSKLDNSSLRLVAIYGLVNSMCVIVLGAAIGNWIDKKARMTSAKVFLIVQNGSVFLSTMILTIHFWDETWHPSLIAPWKTWMVACLVIFVATVANLASTGSRIVVEKDWIVVIADGDDDRLAKMNSSFRTLDLTCKIAAPSLAGVLFQFTGNRNTAMAVGCWNMVSLIAEYLLLASIYKKIPNLSVKNFPRDTENGCPSQRNWNSWGSWKDYFKRPIKYAGLALATLYMTVLGFDNITWAYCIQQCVSESVLGSLVGVSAIVGLCGSLAFPFLRRHLNLRRTGMIGMISLLVTLSLCVSSIWLPGSLFLETSKHLNQTAITTSDISDGNEDKSMKIGDLP
;
A
#
# COMPACT_ATOMS: atom_id res chain seq x y z
N SER A 1 42.50 24.70 -8.71
CA SER A 1 41.73 23.53 -8.24
C SER A 1 40.26 23.85 -7.99
N ALA A 2 39.90 24.95 -7.28
CA ALA A 2 38.51 25.36 -7.01
C ALA A 2 37.63 25.53 -8.26
N PHE A 3 38.20 26.01 -9.37
CA PHE A 3 37.50 26.21 -10.64
C PHE A 3 37.03 24.91 -11.31
N HIS A 4 37.81 23.83 -11.21
CA HIS A 4 37.43 22.51 -11.73
C HIS A 4 36.38 21.81 -10.87
N CYS A 5 36.40 22.03 -9.55
CA CYS A 5 35.38 21.50 -8.65
C CYS A 5 34.02 22.16 -8.91
N TRP A 6 34.00 23.47 -9.20
CA TRP A 6 32.80 24.23 -9.53
C TRP A 6 32.14 23.76 -10.84
N HIS A 7 32.95 23.45 -11.87
CA HIS A 7 32.44 22.88 -13.12
C HIS A 7 31.83 21.49 -12.92
N LEU A 8 32.38 20.65 -12.04
CA LEU A 8 31.86 19.31 -11.78
C LEU A 8 30.51 19.37 -11.04
N THR A 9 30.36 20.24 -10.04
CA THR A 9 29.06 20.46 -9.37
C THR A 9 28.03 21.07 -10.30
N LEU A 10 28.41 22.02 -11.15
CA LEU A 10 27.52 22.61 -12.15
C LEU A 10 27.07 21.56 -13.18
N LEU A 11 27.98 20.69 -13.62
CA LEU A 11 27.68 19.61 -14.56
C LEU A 11 26.66 18.61 -13.99
N VAL A 12 26.83 18.19 -12.74
CA VAL A 12 25.88 17.25 -12.08
C VAL A 12 24.53 17.93 -11.85
N PHE A 13 24.51 19.21 -11.50
CA PHE A 13 23.28 20.00 -11.35
C PHE A 13 22.53 20.16 -12.69
N LEU A 14 23.25 20.44 -13.78
CA LEU A 14 22.71 20.57 -15.13
C LEU A 14 22.20 19.22 -15.69
N ILE A 15 22.90 18.12 -15.43
CA ILE A 15 22.45 16.76 -15.77
C ILE A 15 21.14 16.42 -15.04
N GLY A 16 21.01 16.82 -13.77
CA GLY A 16 19.76 16.65 -13.00
C GLY A 16 18.57 17.42 -13.59
N ILE A 17 18.80 18.67 -14.03
CA ILE A 17 17.77 19.49 -14.70
C ILE A 17 17.41 18.95 -16.09
N TYR A 18 18.41 18.48 -16.85
CA TYR A 18 18.22 17.92 -18.18
C TYR A 18 17.37 16.64 -18.15
N LEU A 19 17.65 15.73 -17.20
CA LEU A 19 16.86 14.52 -16.97
C LEU A 19 15.43 14.81 -16.49
N PHE A 20 15.21 15.92 -15.76
CA PHE A 20 13.89 16.38 -15.34
C PHE A 20 13.07 16.97 -16.50
N SER A 21 13.71 17.70 -17.41
CA SER A 21 13.07 18.25 -18.63
C SER A 21 12.65 17.17 -19.62
N ILE A 22 13.48 16.14 -19.83
CA ILE A 22 13.17 15.04 -20.77
C ILE A 22 11.95 14.23 -20.32
N TYR A 23 11.69 14.14 -19.02
CA TYR A 23 10.64 13.27 -18.46
C TYR A 23 9.33 13.99 -18.09
N SER A 24 9.31 15.33 -18.12
CA SER A 24 8.16 16.15 -17.68
C SER A 24 7.22 16.58 -18.80
N ILE A 25 7.48 16.19 -20.06
CA ILE A 25 6.62 16.56 -21.20
C ILE A 25 5.59 15.45 -21.45
N SER A 26 4.38 15.65 -20.92
CA SER A 26 3.12 15.10 -21.46
C SER A 26 2.03 16.16 -21.28
N PRO A 27 1.21 16.47 -22.31
CA PRO A 27 0.43 17.70 -22.35
C PRO A 27 -0.84 17.63 -21.48
N ARG A 28 -1.13 18.74 -20.79
CA ARG A 28 -2.41 19.04 -20.14
C ARG A 28 -3.33 19.73 -21.16
N SER A 29 -4.54 19.20 -21.36
CA SER A 29 -5.58 19.81 -22.20
C SER A 29 -6.34 20.92 -21.47
N THR A 30 -6.57 22.03 -22.15
CA THR A 30 -7.35 23.21 -21.78
C THR A 30 -8.87 22.99 -21.92
N GLU A 31 -9.67 23.58 -21.01
CA GLU A 31 -11.14 23.54 -21.01
C GLU A 31 -11.74 24.85 -21.58
N TYR A 32 -12.86 24.72 -22.32
CA TYR A 32 -13.66 25.82 -22.90
C TYR A 32 -15.09 25.89 -22.29
N PRO A 33 -15.81 27.02 -22.38
CA PRO A 33 -16.84 27.42 -21.42
C PRO A 33 -18.32 27.04 -21.72
N HIS A 34 -18.63 26.18 -22.70
CA HIS A 34 -20.03 25.84 -23.04
C HIS A 34 -20.65 24.69 -22.21
N LEU A 35 -19.94 24.19 -21.19
CA LEU A 35 -20.31 23.05 -20.32
C LEU A 35 -21.41 23.32 -19.25
N LEU A 36 -22.01 24.51 -19.23
CA LEU A 36 -22.86 24.97 -18.11
C LEU A 36 -24.28 24.38 -18.04
N ARG A 37 -24.88 23.91 -19.15
CA ARG A 37 -26.23 23.28 -19.12
C ARG A 37 -26.21 21.80 -18.76
N VAL A 38 -25.20 21.06 -19.22
CA VAL A 38 -25.04 19.62 -18.93
C VAL A 38 -24.61 19.40 -17.48
N ARG A 39 -23.89 20.35 -16.88
CA ARG A 39 -23.57 20.35 -15.45
C ARG A 39 -24.80 20.30 -14.56
N LYS A 40 -25.98 20.81 -14.97
CA LYS A 40 -27.23 20.69 -14.19
C LYS A 40 -27.80 19.26 -14.17
N ILE A 41 -27.64 18.50 -15.24
CA ILE A 41 -28.05 17.09 -15.31
C ILE A 41 -27.03 16.19 -14.60
N ILE A 42 -25.73 16.42 -14.82
CA ILE A 42 -24.65 15.69 -14.12
C ILE A 42 -24.62 16.02 -12.61
N SER A 43 -24.89 17.27 -12.22
CA SER A 43 -25.04 17.63 -10.80
C SER A 43 -26.30 17.04 -10.15
N SER A 44 -27.30 16.64 -10.93
CA SER A 44 -28.47 15.91 -10.42
C SER A 44 -28.20 14.42 -10.17
N LEU A 45 -27.14 13.87 -10.77
CA LEU A 45 -26.62 12.52 -10.51
C LEU A 45 -25.68 12.46 -9.29
N SER A 46 -25.30 13.61 -8.72
CA SER A 46 -24.48 13.70 -7.51
C SER A 46 -25.30 13.30 -6.27
N CYS A 47 -25.06 12.10 -5.75
CA CYS A 47 -25.67 11.60 -4.50
C CYS A 47 -25.02 12.23 -3.25
N SER A 48 -24.97 13.56 -3.16
CA SER A 48 -24.49 14.27 -1.98
C SER A 48 -25.34 15.50 -1.69
N SER A 49 -26.46 15.31 -0.98
CA SER A 49 -27.09 16.28 -0.05
C SER A 49 -28.54 15.86 0.25
N LYS A 50 -29.02 16.22 1.45
CA LYS A 50 -30.39 16.00 1.96
C LYS A 50 -31.49 16.81 1.23
N THR A 51 -31.18 17.55 0.16
CA THR A 51 -32.12 18.40 -0.59
C THR A 51 -32.93 17.68 -1.70
N ASN A 52 -33.12 16.36 -1.60
CA ASN A 52 -33.15 15.49 -2.78
C ASN A 52 -34.51 14.87 -3.18
N GLN A 53 -35.67 15.35 -2.71
CA GLN A 53 -36.94 14.69 -3.07
C GLN A 53 -37.48 15.11 -4.45
N ARG A 54 -37.53 16.42 -4.75
CA ARG A 54 -37.97 16.92 -6.07
C ARG A 54 -37.02 16.51 -7.20
N ARG A 55 -35.70 16.47 -6.93
CA ARG A 55 -34.67 16.07 -7.91
C ARG A 55 -34.73 14.57 -8.22
N ARG A 56 -34.96 13.72 -7.20
CA ARG A 56 -35.19 12.28 -7.40
C ARG A 56 -36.43 12.02 -8.24
N SER A 57 -37.53 12.73 -7.99
CA SER A 57 -38.76 12.57 -8.78
C SER A 57 -38.57 12.91 -10.26
N ILE A 58 -37.83 13.97 -10.58
CA ILE A 58 -37.51 14.32 -11.97
C ILE A 58 -36.64 13.24 -12.64
N LEU A 59 -35.61 12.76 -11.94
CA LEU A 59 -34.73 11.72 -12.48
C LEU A 59 -35.46 10.39 -12.64
N GLN A 60 -36.31 10.01 -11.67
CA GLN A 60 -37.17 8.83 -11.75
C GLN A 60 -38.13 8.92 -12.93
N GLY A 61 -38.76 10.09 -13.14
CA GLY A 61 -39.62 10.32 -14.30
C GLY A 61 -38.87 10.24 -15.63
N PHE A 62 -37.64 10.75 -15.70
CA PHE A 62 -36.81 10.65 -16.90
C PHE A 62 -36.42 9.20 -17.23
N LEU A 63 -36.01 8.43 -16.22
CA LEU A 63 -35.58 7.03 -16.35
C LEU A 63 -36.72 6.02 -16.44
N ALA A 64 -37.97 6.45 -16.24
CA ALA A 64 -39.16 5.60 -16.32
C ALA A 64 -39.41 5.06 -17.74
N GLU A 65 -39.89 3.82 -17.82
CA GLU A 65 -40.16 3.06 -19.04
C GLU A 65 -41.06 3.83 -20.01
N GLU A 66 -42.15 4.43 -19.53
CA GLU A 66 -43.08 5.23 -20.33
C GLU A 66 -42.38 6.41 -21.02
N SER A 67 -41.53 7.13 -20.28
CA SER A 67 -40.74 8.21 -20.83
C SER A 67 -39.75 7.71 -21.88
N ILE A 68 -39.22 6.50 -21.75
CA ILE A 68 -38.27 5.88 -22.70
C ILE A 68 -39.00 5.51 -23.98
N ILE A 69 -40.18 4.90 -23.85
CA ILE A 69 -41.06 4.57 -24.96
C ILE A 69 -41.37 5.84 -25.74
N ALA A 70 -41.86 6.89 -25.06
CA ALA A 70 -42.22 8.16 -25.68
C ALA A 70 -41.06 8.80 -26.47
N ARG A 71 -39.85 8.83 -25.91
CA ARG A 71 -38.69 9.44 -26.59
C ARG A 71 -38.07 8.55 -27.66
N SER A 72 -38.19 7.22 -27.57
CA SER A 72 -37.68 6.28 -28.58
C SER A 72 -38.62 6.08 -29.77
N MET A 73 -39.81 6.70 -29.77
CA MET A 73 -40.68 6.73 -30.96
C MET A 73 -40.03 7.49 -32.13
N ASP A 74 -39.29 8.56 -31.84
CA ASP A 74 -38.56 9.37 -32.80
C ASP A 74 -37.05 9.22 -32.55
N CYS A 75 -36.40 8.37 -33.34
CA CYS A 75 -34.99 8.07 -33.14
C CYS A 75 -34.06 9.26 -33.39
N VAL A 76 -34.48 10.27 -34.16
CA VAL A 76 -33.66 11.47 -34.35
C VAL A 76 -33.63 12.27 -33.05
N LYS A 77 -34.80 12.55 -32.47
CA LYS A 77 -34.92 13.25 -31.17
C LYS A 77 -34.32 12.44 -30.02
N TYR A 78 -34.45 11.12 -30.06
CA TYR A 78 -33.81 10.23 -29.10
C TYR A 78 -32.30 10.50 -29.01
N PHE A 79 -31.61 10.58 -30.15
CA PHE A 79 -30.18 10.82 -30.17
C PHE A 79 -29.77 12.26 -29.90
N GLU A 80 -30.63 13.26 -30.13
CA GLU A 80 -30.37 14.62 -29.64
C GLU A 80 -30.18 14.65 -28.12
N ILE A 81 -30.89 13.79 -27.37
CA ILE A 81 -30.77 13.67 -25.91
C ILE A 81 -29.58 12.78 -25.53
N VAL A 82 -29.44 11.62 -26.18
CA VAL A 82 -28.40 10.63 -25.86
C VAL A 82 -27.00 11.11 -26.22
N ASP A 83 -26.82 11.83 -27.34
CA ASP A 83 -25.51 12.32 -27.77
C ASP A 83 -24.95 13.41 -26.83
N ILE A 84 -25.82 14.13 -26.11
CA ILE A 84 -25.42 15.08 -25.07
C ILE A 84 -24.72 14.36 -23.91
N VAL A 85 -25.16 13.14 -23.58
CA VAL A 85 -24.53 12.27 -22.58
C VAL A 85 -23.25 11.66 -23.15
N ASN A 86 -23.26 11.29 -24.43
CA ASN A 86 -22.13 10.74 -25.17
C ASN A 86 -21.07 11.81 -25.55
N GLN A 87 -20.61 12.60 -24.57
CA GLN A 87 -19.60 13.64 -24.80
C GLN A 87 -18.33 13.03 -25.40
N ARG A 88 -18.15 13.27 -26.70
CA ARG A 88 -17.09 12.81 -27.60
C ARG A 88 -17.27 11.38 -28.14
N LEU A 89 -17.91 11.28 -29.31
CA LEU A 89 -17.39 10.41 -30.38
C LEU A 89 -16.03 10.99 -30.80
N VAL A 90 -14.96 10.64 -30.07
CA VAL A 90 -13.61 11.00 -30.48
C VAL A 90 -13.34 10.29 -31.80
N SER A 91 -13.06 11.09 -32.82
CA SER A 91 -12.39 10.70 -34.06
C SER A 91 -10.99 10.16 -33.73
N GLU A 92 -10.93 8.93 -33.26
CA GLU A 92 -9.72 8.11 -33.29
C GLU A 92 -10.12 6.82 -33.99
N ALA A 93 -9.91 6.81 -35.30
CA ALA A 93 -9.65 5.58 -36.01
C ALA A 93 -8.67 4.74 -35.17
N GLN A 94 -9.05 3.48 -34.86
CA GLN A 94 -8.20 2.42 -34.25
C GLN A 94 -8.20 2.21 -32.72
N GLU A 95 -9.35 2.22 -32.04
CA GLU A 95 -9.50 1.35 -30.84
C GLU A 95 -9.84 -0.09 -31.25
N GLN A 96 -8.84 -0.79 -31.82
CA GLN A 96 -8.91 -2.18 -32.31
C GLN A 96 -9.05 -3.21 -31.18
N TYR A 97 -10.15 -3.20 -30.42
CA TYR A 97 -10.47 -4.29 -29.48
C TYR A 97 -11.98 -4.43 -29.28
N PRO A 98 -12.71 -5.02 -30.25
CA PRO A 98 -14.17 -5.12 -30.19
C PRO A 98 -14.63 -6.04 -29.05
N ILE A 99 -15.67 -5.60 -28.34
CA ILE A 99 -16.23 -6.26 -27.16
C ILE A 99 -17.61 -6.82 -27.51
N ALA A 100 -17.92 -8.01 -27.01
CA ALA A 100 -19.28 -8.57 -27.01
C ALA A 100 -19.86 -8.45 -25.60
N MET A 101 -21.08 -7.93 -25.47
CA MET A 101 -21.76 -7.77 -24.19
C MET A 101 -23.10 -8.50 -24.17
N SER A 102 -23.39 -9.24 -23.10
CA SER A 102 -24.73 -9.74 -22.81
C SER A 102 -25.34 -8.94 -21.65
N HIS A 103 -26.52 -8.38 -21.89
CA HIS A 103 -27.26 -7.61 -20.90
C HIS A 103 -28.45 -8.45 -20.45
N SER A 104 -28.48 -8.85 -19.17
CA SER A 104 -29.62 -9.55 -18.58
C SER A 104 -30.55 -8.56 -17.89
N VAL A 105 -31.74 -8.33 -18.46
CA VAL A 105 -32.60 -7.19 -18.09
C VAL A 105 -34.02 -7.66 -17.77
N HIS A 106 -34.63 -7.10 -16.71
CA HIS A 106 -36.00 -7.41 -16.31
C HIS A 106 -36.84 -6.17 -15.95
N ASP A 107 -36.20 -5.06 -15.58
CA ASP A 107 -36.83 -3.80 -15.15
C ASP A 107 -35.80 -2.64 -15.21
N GLN A 108 -36.22 -1.41 -14.93
CA GLN A 108 -35.39 -0.19 -14.81
C GLN A 108 -34.61 0.17 -16.07
N ILE A 109 -35.33 0.30 -17.19
CA ILE A 109 -34.72 0.39 -18.53
C ILE A 109 -33.89 1.68 -18.71
N GLY A 110 -34.15 2.72 -17.92
CA GLY A 110 -33.33 3.93 -17.92
C GLY A 110 -31.86 3.68 -17.55
N ILE A 111 -31.56 2.66 -16.75
CA ILE A 111 -30.17 2.30 -16.43
C ILE A 111 -29.49 1.72 -17.66
N LEU A 112 -30.14 0.77 -18.36
CA LEU A 112 -29.64 0.20 -19.60
C LEU A 112 -29.45 1.28 -20.68
N GLU A 113 -30.40 2.19 -20.82
CA GLU A 113 -30.33 3.29 -21.78
C GLU A 113 -29.08 4.16 -21.56
N MET A 114 -28.84 4.53 -20.30
CA MET A 114 -27.67 5.31 -19.91
C MET A 114 -26.37 4.52 -20.06
N PHE A 115 -26.38 3.21 -19.77
CA PHE A 115 -25.24 2.33 -20.03
C PHE A 115 -24.87 2.35 -21.51
N LEU A 116 -25.86 2.16 -22.39
CA LEU A 116 -25.66 2.18 -23.85
C LEU A 116 -25.14 3.56 -24.30
N ALA A 117 -25.70 4.66 -23.77
CA ALA A 117 -25.23 6.01 -24.09
C ALA A 117 -23.74 6.23 -23.79
N LEU A 118 -23.23 5.60 -22.72
CA LEU A 118 -21.84 5.73 -22.28
C LEU A 118 -20.90 4.75 -22.99
N MET A 119 -21.33 3.49 -23.17
CA MET A 119 -20.45 2.38 -23.53
C MET A 119 -20.59 1.89 -24.95
N PHE A 120 -21.75 2.08 -25.60
CA PHE A 120 -22.01 1.55 -26.93
C PHE A 120 -21.00 2.06 -27.95
N ARG A 121 -20.44 1.14 -28.74
CA ARG A 121 -19.64 1.48 -29.93
C ARG A 121 -20.09 0.62 -31.11
N PRO A 122 -20.15 1.16 -32.35
CA PRO A 122 -20.65 0.42 -33.51
C PRO A 122 -19.89 -0.88 -33.83
N GLN A 123 -18.61 -0.96 -33.47
CA GLN A 123 -17.79 -2.16 -33.63
C GLN A 123 -18.10 -3.28 -32.62
N ASP A 124 -18.77 -2.96 -31.50
CA ASP A 124 -19.11 -3.92 -30.46
C ASP A 124 -20.39 -4.68 -30.81
N LEU A 125 -20.63 -5.76 -30.06
CA LEU A 125 -21.85 -6.57 -30.16
C LEU A 125 -22.58 -6.51 -28.83
N HIS A 126 -23.91 -6.38 -28.87
CA HIS A 126 -24.76 -6.26 -27.70
C HIS A 126 -25.96 -7.20 -27.83
N CYS A 127 -25.98 -8.27 -27.05
CA CYS A 127 -27.15 -9.12 -26.87
C CYS A 127 -27.92 -8.67 -25.62
N ILE A 128 -29.18 -8.28 -25.77
CA ILE A 128 -30.02 -7.84 -24.65
C ILE A 128 -31.06 -8.92 -24.38
N HIS A 129 -30.78 -9.79 -23.41
CA HIS A 129 -31.74 -10.78 -22.94
C HIS A 129 -32.77 -10.09 -22.04
N VAL A 130 -34.01 -10.07 -22.52
CA VAL A 130 -35.15 -9.52 -21.77
C VAL A 130 -35.90 -10.69 -21.13
N ASP A 131 -35.97 -10.68 -19.80
CA ASP A 131 -36.69 -11.68 -19.01
C ASP A 131 -38.10 -11.90 -19.57
N LEU A 132 -38.49 -13.15 -19.78
CA LEU A 132 -39.83 -13.48 -20.30
C LEU A 132 -40.96 -13.03 -19.35
N LYS A 133 -40.63 -12.76 -18.07
CA LYS A 133 -41.55 -12.22 -17.07
C LYS A 133 -41.70 -10.69 -17.10
N ALA A 134 -40.88 -9.99 -17.87
CA ALA A 134 -40.91 -8.54 -17.93
C ALA A 134 -42.26 -8.04 -18.51
N SER A 135 -42.68 -6.84 -18.09
CA SER A 135 -43.93 -6.24 -18.59
C SER A 135 -43.84 -5.92 -20.09
N GLU A 136 -45.00 -5.76 -20.73
CA GLU A 136 -45.05 -5.31 -22.13
C GLU A 136 -44.41 -3.92 -22.30
N GLU A 137 -44.53 -3.05 -21.30
CA GLU A 137 -43.88 -1.74 -21.25
C GLU A 137 -42.35 -1.86 -21.29
N VAL A 138 -41.77 -2.74 -20.48
CA VAL A 138 -40.32 -3.01 -20.48
C VAL A 138 -39.87 -3.50 -21.85
N MET A 139 -40.59 -4.47 -22.44
CA MET A 139 -40.27 -4.99 -23.76
C MET A 139 -40.39 -3.91 -24.85
N ALA A 140 -41.40 -3.06 -24.78
CA ALA A 140 -41.61 -1.95 -25.71
C ALA A 140 -40.48 -0.91 -25.60
N ALA A 141 -40.08 -0.54 -24.37
CA ALA A 141 -38.99 0.40 -24.11
C ALA A 141 -37.67 -0.10 -24.70
N ILE A 142 -37.28 -1.36 -24.40
CA ILE A 142 -36.04 -1.95 -24.92
C ILE A 142 -36.10 -2.07 -26.45
N SER A 143 -37.23 -2.50 -27.00
CA SER A 143 -37.40 -2.62 -28.46
C SER A 143 -37.26 -1.26 -29.16
N GLY A 144 -37.81 -0.19 -28.58
CA GLY A 144 -37.65 1.18 -29.06
C GLY A 144 -36.18 1.64 -29.03
N VAL A 145 -35.48 1.42 -27.92
CA VAL A 145 -34.04 1.73 -27.81
C VAL A 145 -33.23 0.97 -28.85
N VAL A 146 -33.39 -0.36 -28.95
CA VAL A 146 -32.66 -1.20 -29.92
C VAL A 146 -32.96 -0.76 -31.36
N LYS A 147 -34.22 -0.45 -31.68
CA LYS A 147 -34.62 0.09 -32.98
C LYS A 147 -33.84 1.36 -33.31
N CYS A 148 -33.75 2.31 -32.37
CA CYS A 148 -33.03 3.55 -32.61
C CYS A 148 -31.54 3.35 -32.82
N TYR A 149 -30.87 2.53 -32.01
CA TYR A 149 -29.45 2.23 -32.23
C TYR A 149 -29.19 1.55 -33.57
N LYS A 150 -30.02 0.60 -34.00
CA LYS A 150 -29.93 0.00 -35.34
C LYS A 150 -30.15 1.00 -36.46
N GLN A 151 -31.11 1.92 -36.30
CA GLN A 151 -31.41 2.93 -37.31
C GLN A 151 -30.24 3.92 -37.48
N LYS A 152 -29.60 4.36 -36.39
CA LYS A 152 -28.46 5.28 -36.44
C LYS A 152 -27.15 4.60 -36.85
N TYR A 153 -26.94 3.36 -36.41
CA TYR A 153 -25.75 2.58 -36.69
C TYR A 153 -26.15 1.25 -37.36
N PRO A 154 -26.41 1.25 -38.68
CA PRO A 154 -26.86 0.06 -39.41
C PRO A 154 -25.89 -1.12 -39.32
N ASP A 155 -24.60 -0.82 -39.26
CA ASP A 155 -23.54 -1.83 -39.14
C ASP A 155 -23.42 -2.40 -37.72
N SER A 156 -24.10 -1.85 -36.71
CA SER A 156 -23.98 -2.30 -35.32
C SER A 156 -24.80 -3.56 -35.03
N GLU A 157 -24.26 -4.43 -34.18
CA GLU A 157 -24.93 -5.69 -33.82
C GLU A 157 -25.50 -5.60 -32.41
N ILE A 158 -26.61 -4.88 -32.28
CA ILE A 158 -27.41 -4.80 -31.06
C ILE A 158 -28.75 -5.49 -31.28
N PHE A 159 -29.11 -6.47 -30.47
CA PHE A 159 -30.35 -7.23 -30.68
C PHE A 159 -30.91 -7.85 -29.40
N ILE A 160 -32.20 -8.17 -29.48
CA ILE A 160 -32.89 -9.01 -28.49
C ILE A 160 -32.92 -10.43 -29.06
N PRO A 161 -32.45 -11.47 -28.33
CA PRO A 161 -32.46 -12.83 -28.83
C PRO A 161 -33.91 -13.30 -29.04
N LYS A 162 -34.15 -14.08 -30.11
CA LYS A 162 -35.49 -14.62 -30.42
C LYS A 162 -35.97 -15.57 -29.34
N TYR A 163 -35.07 -16.43 -28.85
CA TYR A 163 -35.34 -17.33 -27.74
C TYR A 163 -35.00 -16.62 -26.43
N ARG A 164 -35.95 -16.60 -25.49
CA ARG A 164 -35.84 -15.94 -24.18
C ARG A 164 -36.42 -16.87 -23.13
N VAL A 165 -35.90 -16.78 -21.92
CA VAL A 165 -36.31 -17.62 -20.80
C VAL A 165 -36.79 -16.77 -19.62
N PRO A 166 -37.73 -17.26 -18.80
CA PRO A 166 -38.08 -16.59 -17.55
C PRO A 166 -36.95 -16.77 -16.52
N VAL A 167 -36.35 -15.67 -16.07
CA VAL A 167 -35.15 -15.72 -15.21
C VAL A 167 -35.50 -15.76 -13.72
N PHE A 168 -35.26 -16.86 -13.03
CA PHE A 168 -35.53 -17.01 -11.59
C PHE A 168 -34.23 -16.92 -10.78
N TRP A 169 -34.23 -16.05 -9.76
CA TRP A 169 -33.06 -15.89 -8.89
C TRP A 169 -32.65 -17.22 -8.24
N GLY A 170 -31.37 -17.55 -8.35
CA GLY A 170 -30.76 -18.75 -7.81
C GLY A 170 -31.08 -20.05 -8.57
N TYR A 171 -31.72 -19.96 -9.74
CA TYR A 171 -31.97 -21.07 -10.65
C TYR A 171 -31.06 -21.00 -11.90
N ASP A 172 -30.98 -22.08 -12.66
CA ASP A 172 -30.17 -22.19 -13.88
C ASP A 172 -30.54 -21.19 -14.97
N SER A 173 -31.80 -20.76 -15.02
CA SER A 173 -32.29 -19.73 -15.93
C SER A 173 -31.47 -18.43 -15.97
N VAL A 174 -30.74 -18.08 -14.88
CA VAL A 174 -29.80 -16.94 -14.87
C VAL A 174 -28.60 -17.22 -15.77
N LEU A 175 -28.01 -18.41 -15.65
CA LEU A 175 -26.90 -18.86 -16.49
C LEU A 175 -27.37 -19.14 -17.91
N GLU A 176 -28.58 -19.71 -18.07
CA GLU A 176 -29.18 -19.99 -19.38
C GLU A 176 -29.36 -18.71 -20.21
N ALA A 177 -29.78 -17.60 -19.58
CA ALA A 177 -29.87 -16.30 -20.24
C ALA A 177 -28.51 -15.85 -20.82
N ASP A 178 -27.43 -16.00 -20.05
CA ASP A 178 -26.07 -15.71 -20.52
C ASP A 178 -25.66 -16.68 -21.65
N MET A 179 -25.96 -17.98 -21.53
CA MET A 179 -25.65 -19.01 -22.55
C MET A 179 -26.35 -18.75 -23.89
N ILE A 180 -27.60 -18.30 -23.85
CA ILE A 180 -28.35 -17.89 -25.06
C ILE A 180 -27.62 -16.74 -25.74
N CYS A 181 -27.24 -15.70 -24.99
CA CYS A 181 -26.53 -14.57 -25.57
C CYS A 181 -25.14 -14.95 -26.08
N MET A 182 -24.37 -15.75 -25.34
CA MET A 182 -23.07 -16.25 -25.81
C MET A 182 -23.20 -17.02 -27.13
N ARG A 183 -24.23 -17.87 -27.27
CA ARG A 183 -24.50 -18.61 -28.50
C ARG A 183 -24.85 -17.70 -29.67
N GLU A 184 -25.70 -16.70 -29.48
CA GLU A 184 -26.04 -15.75 -30.55
C GLU A 184 -24.85 -14.85 -30.93
N LEU A 185 -24.05 -14.40 -29.95
CA LEU A 185 -22.86 -13.58 -30.18
C LEU A 185 -21.75 -14.34 -30.92
N LEU A 186 -21.64 -15.66 -30.71
CA LEU A 186 -20.68 -16.52 -31.43
C LEU A 186 -21.03 -16.70 -32.92
N LYS A 187 -22.31 -16.60 -33.30
CA LYS A 187 -22.75 -16.69 -34.70
C LYS A 187 -22.32 -15.48 -35.54
N SER A 188 -21.98 -14.36 -34.90
CA SER A 188 -21.53 -13.16 -35.59
C SER A 188 -20.17 -13.34 -36.26
N GLU A 189 -20.07 -12.90 -37.51
CA GLU A 189 -18.83 -12.88 -38.29
C GLU A 189 -17.85 -11.79 -37.81
N LYS A 190 -18.31 -10.82 -37.01
CA LYS A 190 -17.44 -9.75 -36.49
C LYS A 190 -16.36 -10.30 -35.57
N PRO A 191 -15.09 -9.86 -35.66
CA PRO A 191 -13.97 -10.40 -34.92
C PRO A 191 -13.84 -9.85 -33.48
N TRP A 192 -14.92 -9.93 -32.68
CA TRP A 192 -14.86 -9.56 -31.27
C TRP A 192 -13.89 -10.45 -30.49
N LYS A 193 -13.24 -9.87 -29.48
CA LYS A 193 -12.13 -10.51 -28.75
C LYS A 193 -12.56 -11.01 -27.38
N VAL A 194 -13.38 -10.24 -26.68
CA VAL A 194 -13.75 -10.50 -25.29
C VAL A 194 -15.25 -10.34 -25.09
N TYR A 195 -15.80 -11.15 -24.19
CA TYR A 195 -17.18 -11.18 -23.75
C TYR A 195 -17.29 -10.65 -22.32
N ILE A 196 -18.33 -9.86 -22.03
CA ILE A 196 -18.65 -9.33 -20.70
C ILE A 196 -20.17 -9.44 -20.48
N ASN A 197 -20.63 -9.82 -19.29
CA ASN A 197 -22.06 -10.07 -19.00
C ASN A 197 -22.65 -9.14 -17.92
N PRO A 198 -22.74 -7.81 -18.15
CA PRO A 198 -23.36 -6.92 -17.19
C PRO A 198 -24.85 -7.23 -16.97
N ALA A 199 -25.33 -7.04 -15.74
CA ALA A 199 -26.76 -7.03 -15.45
C ALA A 199 -27.39 -5.68 -15.86
N GLY A 200 -28.69 -5.67 -16.18
CA GLY A 200 -29.40 -4.46 -16.61
C GLY A 200 -29.44 -3.31 -15.59
N SER A 201 -29.08 -3.59 -14.33
CA SER A 201 -28.97 -2.63 -13.23
C SER A 201 -27.55 -2.09 -13.01
N GLU A 202 -26.57 -2.46 -13.85
CA GLU A 202 -25.17 -2.08 -13.68
C GLU A 202 -24.77 -0.85 -14.50
N MET A 203 -23.79 -0.11 -13.99
CA MET A 203 -23.26 1.11 -14.60
C MET A 203 -21.74 1.09 -14.70
N PRO A 204 -21.16 1.61 -15.79
CA PRO A 204 -19.72 1.69 -15.95
C PRO A 204 -19.13 2.74 -14.99
N LEU A 205 -18.10 2.36 -14.24
CA LEU A 205 -17.33 3.29 -13.38
C LEU A 205 -16.16 3.96 -14.12
N VAL A 206 -15.81 3.42 -15.29
CA VAL A 206 -14.70 3.89 -16.12
C VAL A 206 -15.17 4.09 -17.55
N SER A 207 -14.52 5.00 -18.27
CA SER A 207 -14.80 5.20 -19.70
C SER A 207 -14.44 3.96 -20.54
N SER A 208 -15.11 3.78 -21.68
CA SER A 208 -14.84 2.65 -22.59
C SER A 208 -13.37 2.57 -23.05
N ARG A 209 -12.70 3.72 -23.22
CA ARG A 209 -11.27 3.81 -23.52
C ARG A 209 -10.40 3.17 -22.42
N VAL A 210 -10.69 3.49 -21.16
CA VAL A 210 -9.96 2.92 -20.02
C VAL A 210 -10.26 1.42 -19.94
N LEU A 211 -11.52 1.03 -20.09
CA LEU A 211 -11.91 -0.38 -20.11
C LEU A 211 -11.14 -1.16 -21.19
N ARG A 212 -11.12 -0.69 -22.44
CA ARG A 212 -10.39 -1.37 -23.54
C ARG A 212 -8.89 -1.44 -23.30
N ARG A 213 -8.28 -0.41 -22.69
CA ARG A 213 -6.86 -0.45 -22.31
C ARG A 213 -6.57 -1.55 -21.30
N GLU A 214 -7.40 -1.68 -20.26
CA GLU A 214 -7.26 -2.74 -19.27
C GLU A 214 -7.55 -4.12 -19.87
N LEU A 215 -8.56 -4.25 -20.72
CA LEU A 215 -8.85 -5.52 -21.40
C LEU A 215 -7.70 -5.97 -22.31
N LYS A 216 -7.02 -5.04 -22.98
CA LYS A 216 -5.80 -5.32 -23.76
C LYS A 216 -4.63 -5.76 -22.87
N SER A 217 -4.51 -5.22 -21.65
CA SER A 217 -3.43 -5.56 -20.71
C SER A 217 -3.57 -6.96 -20.10
N LEU A 218 -4.76 -7.59 -20.22
CA LEU A 218 -4.99 -8.97 -19.78
C LEU A 218 -4.24 -10.02 -20.63
N HIS A 219 -3.56 -9.64 -21.72
CA HIS A 219 -2.75 -10.54 -22.55
C HIS A 219 -3.47 -11.84 -22.95
N ASN A 220 -4.70 -11.72 -23.47
CA ASN A 220 -5.57 -12.84 -23.87
C ASN A 220 -5.95 -13.81 -22.73
N ARG A 221 -6.02 -13.33 -21.47
CA ARG A 221 -6.50 -14.12 -20.33
C ARG A 221 -7.97 -13.82 -20.01
N ASN A 222 -8.65 -14.78 -19.41
CA ASN A 222 -9.97 -14.59 -18.79
C ASN A 222 -9.80 -13.88 -17.44
N TYR A 223 -10.79 -13.07 -17.04
CA TYR A 223 -10.88 -12.51 -15.71
C TYR A 223 -12.19 -12.94 -15.07
N ILE A 224 -12.08 -13.70 -13.98
CA ILE A 224 -13.19 -14.24 -13.20
C ILE A 224 -12.84 -13.99 -11.74
N ASP A 225 -13.70 -13.25 -11.04
CA ASP A 225 -13.50 -12.96 -9.62
C ASP A 225 -13.99 -14.15 -8.80
N TYR A 226 -13.05 -14.90 -8.21
CA TYR A 226 -13.36 -16.12 -7.45
C TYR A 226 -13.11 -15.92 -5.96
N GLU A 227 -13.93 -16.58 -5.15
CA GLU A 227 -13.83 -16.54 -3.70
C GLU A 227 -13.76 -17.97 -3.16
N ILE A 228 -12.87 -18.21 -2.20
CA ILE A 228 -12.68 -19.53 -1.62
C ILE A 228 -13.71 -19.73 -0.51
N PHE A 229 -14.80 -20.42 -0.83
CA PHE A 229 -15.85 -20.74 0.11
C PHE A 229 -15.64 -22.14 0.73
N ASN A 230 -15.44 -22.19 2.04
CA ASN A 230 -15.36 -23.45 2.82
C ASN A 230 -16.69 -24.24 2.89
N LYS A 231 -17.78 -23.74 2.28
CA LYS A 231 -19.09 -24.41 2.23
C LYS A 231 -19.47 -24.77 0.79
N THR A 232 -19.05 -25.95 0.38
CA THR A 232 -19.27 -26.56 -0.96
C THR A 232 -20.39 -27.60 -1.00
N ASP A 233 -21.21 -27.69 0.05
CA ASP A 233 -22.27 -28.71 0.06
C ASP A 233 -23.50 -28.32 -0.78
N ARG A 234 -23.65 -27.05 -1.17
CA ARG A 234 -24.87 -26.54 -1.80
C ARG A 234 -24.97 -26.91 -3.28
N GLN A 235 -23.85 -26.97 -3.99
CA GLN A 235 -23.81 -27.42 -5.38
C GLN A 235 -24.08 -28.92 -5.54
N HIS A 236 -23.87 -29.73 -4.48
CA HIS A 236 -24.08 -31.18 -4.47
C HIS A 236 -25.49 -31.58 -4.05
N LYS A 237 -26.40 -30.62 -3.87
CA LYS A 237 -27.79 -30.82 -3.45
C LYS A 237 -28.72 -30.50 -4.60
N VAL A 238 -29.78 -31.29 -4.73
CA VAL A 238 -30.80 -31.11 -5.77
C VAL A 238 -31.82 -30.05 -5.35
N PHE A 239 -32.06 -29.09 -6.22
CA PHE A 239 -33.09 -28.07 -6.09
C PHE A 239 -34.12 -28.22 -7.21
N VAL A 240 -35.40 -28.12 -6.86
CA VAL A 240 -36.50 -28.20 -7.81
C VAL A 240 -37.35 -26.95 -7.76
N THR A 241 -37.96 -26.60 -8.89
CA THR A 241 -38.94 -25.53 -8.98
C THR A 241 -40.21 -25.91 -8.23
N ASN A 242 -40.66 -25.08 -7.30
CA ASN A 242 -41.92 -25.25 -6.59
C ASN A 242 -42.83 -24.04 -6.81
N ARG A 243 -44.09 -24.29 -7.16
CA ARG A 243 -45.09 -23.23 -7.32
C ARG A 243 -45.55 -22.77 -5.92
N PHE A 244 -45.57 -21.46 -5.69
CA PHE A 244 -45.98 -20.87 -4.40
C PHE A 244 -47.20 -19.95 -4.49
N GLY A 245 -47.69 -19.66 -5.70
CA GLY A 245 -48.81 -18.76 -5.92
C GLY A 245 -49.57 -19.03 -7.21
N PRO A 246 -50.66 -18.29 -7.47
CA PRO A 246 -51.55 -18.52 -8.59
C PRO A 246 -51.04 -17.97 -9.94
N LYS A 247 -50.06 -17.06 -9.95
CA LYS A 247 -49.54 -16.49 -11.20
C LYS A 247 -48.64 -17.51 -11.92
N ALA A 248 -48.59 -17.42 -13.25
CA ALA A 248 -47.81 -18.33 -14.10
C ALA A 248 -46.34 -18.43 -13.68
N PHE A 249 -45.77 -17.33 -13.16
CA PHE A 249 -44.38 -17.23 -12.74
C PHE A 249 -44.15 -17.20 -11.23
N ASP A 250 -45.14 -17.60 -10.42
CA ASP A 250 -44.96 -17.76 -8.96
C ASP A 250 -44.19 -19.05 -8.64
N ILE A 251 -42.94 -19.10 -9.09
CA ILE A 251 -42.02 -20.24 -8.93
C ILE A 251 -40.88 -19.83 -7.99
N ARG A 252 -40.54 -20.69 -7.04
CA ARG A 252 -39.37 -20.57 -6.16
C ARG A 252 -38.61 -21.88 -6.10
N MET A 253 -37.31 -21.79 -5.89
CA MET A 253 -36.48 -22.96 -5.67
C MET A 253 -36.77 -23.58 -4.30
N LYS A 254 -37.05 -24.88 -4.28
CA LYS A 254 -37.17 -25.69 -3.08
C LYS A 254 -36.08 -26.73 -3.08
N LYS A 255 -35.30 -26.74 -2.00
CA LYS A 255 -34.31 -27.79 -1.76
C LYS A 255 -35.02 -29.13 -1.47
N LEU A 256 -34.65 -30.19 -2.18
CA LEU A 256 -35.09 -31.54 -1.84
C LEU A 256 -34.34 -32.05 -0.61
N ARG A 257 -35.07 -32.63 0.35
CA ARG A 257 -34.45 -33.29 1.52
C ARG A 257 -33.93 -34.66 1.06
N GLN A 258 -32.72 -35.03 1.50
CA GLN A 258 -32.07 -36.34 1.29
C GLN A 258 -31.64 -36.71 -0.15
N CYS A 259 -31.63 -35.77 -1.11
CA CYS A 259 -31.10 -36.02 -2.45
C CYS A 259 -29.73 -35.37 -2.63
N TRP A 260 -28.68 -36.18 -2.67
CA TRP A 260 -27.34 -35.79 -3.08
C TRP A 260 -27.17 -36.08 -4.57
N LYS A 261 -26.50 -35.17 -5.28
CA LYS A 261 -26.15 -35.36 -6.69
C LYS A 261 -25.05 -36.42 -6.82
N PRO A 262 -24.98 -37.12 -7.96
CA PRO A 262 -23.78 -37.87 -8.30
C PRO A 262 -22.55 -36.94 -8.32
N PRO A 263 -21.33 -37.47 -8.15
CA PRO A 263 -20.12 -36.65 -8.26
C PRO A 263 -20.10 -35.91 -9.61
N PRO A 264 -19.49 -34.71 -9.67
CA PRO A 264 -19.35 -33.98 -10.93
C PRO A 264 -18.69 -34.83 -12.02
N PRO A 265 -19.09 -34.68 -13.29
CA PRO A 265 -18.48 -35.42 -14.38
C PRO A 265 -16.98 -35.11 -14.46
N TYR A 266 -16.20 -36.08 -14.93
CA TYR A 266 -14.74 -35.97 -15.08
C TYR A 266 -13.96 -35.68 -13.78
N ASN A 267 -14.54 -35.97 -12.62
CA ASN A 267 -13.93 -35.76 -11.29
C ASN A 267 -13.53 -34.29 -11.02
N ILE A 268 -14.31 -33.36 -11.56
CA ILE A 268 -14.07 -31.92 -11.42
C ILE A 268 -14.46 -31.44 -10.02
N THR A 269 -13.61 -30.62 -9.39
CA THR A 269 -13.90 -29.93 -8.14
C THR A 269 -14.63 -28.62 -8.41
N VAL A 270 -15.82 -28.44 -7.83
CA VAL A 270 -16.62 -27.23 -8.05
C VAL A 270 -16.05 -26.03 -7.29
N LEU A 271 -15.78 -24.94 -8.02
CA LEU A 271 -15.32 -23.65 -7.49
C LEU A 271 -16.48 -22.65 -7.37
N LYS A 272 -16.27 -21.58 -6.60
CA LYS A 272 -17.24 -20.48 -6.44
C LYS A 272 -16.62 -19.14 -6.86
N ALA A 273 -17.41 -18.33 -7.56
CA ALA A 273 -17.05 -17.01 -8.05
C ALA A 273 -18.27 -16.08 -8.12
N GLN A 274 -18.03 -14.84 -8.51
CA GLN A 274 -19.05 -13.89 -8.91
C GLN A 274 -19.63 -14.28 -10.29
N LYS A 275 -20.90 -13.92 -10.55
CA LYS A 275 -21.56 -14.13 -11.84
C LYS A 275 -20.86 -13.39 -12.99
N ASN A 276 -20.38 -12.18 -12.71
CA ASN A 276 -19.86 -11.30 -13.75
C ASN A 276 -18.43 -11.68 -14.13
N VAL A 277 -18.19 -11.79 -15.44
CA VAL A 277 -16.96 -12.33 -16.00
C VAL A 277 -16.50 -11.54 -17.21
N VAL A 278 -15.20 -11.63 -17.50
CA VAL A 278 -14.58 -11.15 -18.73
C VAL A 278 -13.90 -12.34 -19.39
N LEU A 279 -14.45 -12.81 -20.51
CA LEU A 279 -14.03 -14.07 -21.13
C LEU A 279 -13.51 -13.86 -22.55
N GLN A 280 -12.44 -14.55 -22.92
CA GLN A 280 -11.94 -14.57 -24.29
C GLN A 280 -12.92 -15.30 -25.21
N ARG A 281 -13.03 -14.87 -26.47
CA ARG A 281 -13.91 -15.52 -27.47
C ARG A 281 -13.68 -17.02 -27.61
N SER A 282 -12.42 -17.47 -27.59
CA SER A 282 -12.07 -18.89 -27.65
C SER A 282 -12.61 -19.67 -26.45
N PHE A 283 -12.56 -19.07 -25.26
CA PHE A 283 -13.10 -19.68 -24.06
C PHE A 283 -14.63 -19.70 -24.06
N VAL A 284 -15.29 -18.64 -24.53
CA VAL A 284 -16.75 -18.62 -24.74
C VAL A 284 -17.18 -19.72 -25.72
N ASN A 285 -16.42 -19.94 -26.80
CA ASN A 285 -16.66 -21.04 -27.72
C ASN A 285 -16.56 -22.42 -27.04
N PHE A 286 -15.56 -22.60 -26.17
CA PHE A 286 -15.43 -23.80 -25.34
C PHE A 286 -16.65 -23.99 -24.43
N LEU A 287 -17.09 -22.95 -23.71
CA LEU A 287 -18.24 -23.04 -22.81
C LEU A 287 -19.54 -23.45 -23.52
N VAL A 288 -19.76 -22.94 -24.75
CA VAL A 288 -21.02 -23.14 -25.48
C VAL A 288 -21.07 -24.47 -26.24
N TYR A 289 -19.94 -24.92 -26.81
CA TYR A 289 -19.92 -26.03 -27.76
C TYR A 289 -19.15 -27.27 -27.31
N HIS A 290 -18.27 -27.17 -26.30
CA HIS A 290 -17.44 -28.31 -25.91
C HIS A 290 -18.24 -29.31 -25.04
N PRO A 291 -18.21 -30.64 -25.34
CA PRO A 291 -18.96 -31.65 -24.59
C PRO A 291 -18.73 -31.62 -23.08
N VAL A 292 -17.47 -31.51 -22.63
CA VAL A 292 -17.13 -31.39 -21.20
C VAL A 292 -17.84 -30.21 -20.51
N ALA A 293 -17.93 -29.05 -21.18
CA ALA A 293 -18.60 -27.88 -20.62
C ALA A 293 -20.13 -28.07 -20.60
N ILE A 294 -20.69 -28.71 -21.64
CA ILE A 294 -22.12 -29.04 -21.73
C ILE A 294 -22.52 -30.06 -20.65
N ASP A 295 -21.73 -31.11 -20.45
CA ASP A 295 -21.97 -32.12 -19.41
C ASP A 295 -21.94 -31.49 -18.01
N TYR A 296 -20.99 -30.59 -17.76
CA TYR A 296 -20.90 -29.87 -16.49
C TYR A 296 -22.05 -28.86 -16.30
N TYR A 297 -22.44 -28.13 -17.36
CA TYR A 297 -23.62 -27.26 -17.36
C TYR A 297 -24.89 -28.03 -17.00
N ASN A 298 -25.11 -29.18 -17.66
CA ASN A 298 -26.25 -30.06 -17.39
C ASN A 298 -26.19 -30.65 -15.98
N TRP A 299 -25.01 -30.98 -15.47
CA TRP A 299 -24.87 -31.40 -14.07
C TRP A 299 -25.19 -30.27 -13.10
N LEU A 300 -24.97 -28.99 -13.44
CA LEU A 300 -25.27 -27.84 -12.59
C LEU A 300 -26.73 -27.37 -12.65
N SER A 301 -27.54 -27.77 -13.63
CA SER A 301 -28.86 -27.17 -13.88
C SER A 301 -29.85 -27.31 -12.69
N ASP A 302 -29.75 -28.39 -11.93
CA ASP A 302 -30.54 -28.65 -10.73
C ASP A 302 -29.81 -28.29 -9.42
N SER A 303 -28.76 -27.47 -9.50
CA SER A 303 -28.02 -26.92 -8.36
C SER A 303 -28.45 -25.48 -8.03
N PHE A 304 -28.14 -25.01 -6.81
CA PHE A 304 -28.49 -23.64 -6.39
C PHE A 304 -27.41 -22.63 -6.81
N ILE A 305 -27.84 -21.56 -7.49
CA ILE A 305 -27.00 -20.47 -8.03
C ILE A 305 -25.84 -21.02 -8.91
N PRO A 306 -26.16 -21.74 -10.00
CA PRO A 306 -25.14 -22.39 -10.83
C PRO A 306 -24.24 -21.39 -11.58
N ASP A 307 -24.72 -20.17 -11.83
CA ASP A 307 -23.98 -19.06 -12.44
C ASP A 307 -22.74 -18.63 -11.62
N GLU A 308 -22.79 -18.73 -10.29
CA GLU A 308 -21.64 -18.49 -9.40
C GLU A 308 -20.62 -19.64 -9.38
N HIS A 309 -20.91 -20.75 -10.06
CA HIS A 309 -20.07 -21.96 -10.05
C HIS A 309 -19.51 -22.32 -11.43
N PHE A 310 -20.28 -22.05 -12.49
CA PHE A 310 -19.97 -22.51 -13.84
C PHE A 310 -18.65 -21.95 -14.38
N TYR A 311 -18.52 -20.63 -14.44
CA TYR A 311 -17.38 -19.98 -15.09
C TYR A 311 -16.05 -20.28 -14.41
N SER A 312 -16.01 -20.19 -13.08
CA SER A 312 -14.77 -20.42 -12.31
C SER A 312 -14.29 -21.85 -12.38
N THR A 313 -15.21 -22.81 -12.28
CA THR A 313 -14.88 -24.23 -12.41
C THR A 313 -14.36 -24.54 -13.81
N MET A 314 -15.03 -24.07 -14.86
CA MET A 314 -14.59 -24.27 -16.24
C MET A 314 -13.26 -23.58 -16.55
N ALA A 315 -12.96 -22.44 -15.92
CA ALA A 315 -11.69 -21.75 -16.11
C ALA A 315 -10.51 -22.41 -15.38
N SER A 316 -10.78 -23.32 -14.44
CA SER A 316 -9.74 -24.06 -13.70
C SER A 316 -9.35 -25.38 -14.35
N ILE A 317 -10.03 -25.79 -15.42
CA ILE A 317 -9.77 -27.07 -16.08
C ILE A 317 -8.98 -26.89 -17.38
N THR A 318 -8.20 -27.92 -17.70
CA THR A 318 -7.57 -28.15 -18.98
C THR A 318 -8.08 -29.49 -19.50
N VAL A 319 -8.39 -29.55 -20.79
CA VAL A 319 -9.04 -30.71 -21.40
C VAL A 319 -8.14 -31.26 -22.48
N GLU A 320 -7.76 -32.52 -22.34
CA GLU A 320 -7.02 -33.29 -23.34
C GLU A 320 -7.90 -34.39 -23.91
N ARG A 321 -7.80 -34.61 -25.23
CA ARG A 321 -8.56 -35.67 -25.91
C ARG A 321 -7.75 -36.96 -25.87
N LYS A 322 -8.28 -38.02 -25.25
CA LYS A 322 -7.61 -39.32 -25.13
C LYS A 322 -7.95 -40.24 -26.31
N ASP A 323 -9.24 -40.36 -26.64
CA ASP A 323 -9.77 -41.15 -27.76
C ASP A 323 -10.97 -40.43 -28.40
N ASN A 324 -11.58 -40.98 -29.46
CA ASN A 324 -12.66 -40.33 -30.22
C ASN A 324 -13.84 -39.83 -29.35
N ASN A 325 -14.10 -40.46 -28.19
CA ASN A 325 -15.20 -40.14 -27.28
C ASN A 325 -14.81 -39.93 -25.79
N THR A 326 -13.52 -39.91 -25.42
CA THR A 326 -13.09 -39.78 -24.02
C THR A 326 -12.12 -38.63 -23.80
N TYR A 327 -12.39 -37.81 -22.78
CA TYR A 327 -11.62 -36.63 -22.40
C TYR A 327 -10.91 -36.87 -21.07
N ILE A 328 -9.63 -36.48 -20.98
CA ILE A 328 -8.91 -36.32 -19.72
C ILE A 328 -9.06 -34.87 -19.30
N VAL A 329 -9.49 -34.65 -18.07
CA VAL A 329 -9.67 -33.31 -17.51
C VAL A 329 -8.69 -33.16 -16.34
N GLU A 330 -7.75 -32.23 -16.49
CA GLU A 330 -6.83 -31.84 -15.43
C GLU A 330 -7.25 -30.50 -14.85
N GLN A 331 -7.34 -30.40 -13.53
CA GLN A 331 -7.79 -29.19 -12.86
C GLN A 331 -6.64 -28.52 -12.10
N ILE A 332 -6.37 -27.26 -12.42
CA ILE A 332 -5.41 -26.41 -11.74
C ILE A 332 -6.16 -25.61 -10.68
N MET A 333 -5.97 -25.98 -9.41
CA MET A 333 -6.60 -25.28 -8.30
C MET A 333 -6.01 -23.86 -8.16
N PRO A 334 -6.85 -22.82 -8.06
CA PRO A 334 -6.37 -21.47 -7.82
C PRO A 334 -5.60 -21.41 -6.49
N THR A 335 -4.32 -21.04 -6.54
CA THR A 335 -3.53 -20.81 -5.33
C THR A 335 -4.05 -19.56 -4.63
N ILE A 336 -4.55 -19.72 -3.39
CA ILE A 336 -5.12 -18.69 -2.51
C ILE A 336 -4.34 -17.36 -2.59
N PRO A 337 -4.90 -16.30 -3.20
CA PRO A 337 -4.48 -14.93 -2.96
C PRO A 337 -5.17 -14.44 -1.67
N PRO A 338 -4.47 -13.69 -0.79
CA PRO A 338 -5.06 -13.19 0.45
C PRO A 338 -6.24 -12.24 0.18
N ILE A 339 -7.33 -12.44 0.94
CA ILE A 339 -8.60 -11.69 0.90
C ILE A 339 -8.33 -10.18 1.11
N ARG A 340 -8.80 -9.34 0.17
CA ARG A 340 -8.76 -7.87 0.27
C ARG A 340 -10.10 -7.36 0.81
N SER A 341 -10.08 -6.59 1.89
CA SER A 341 -11.30 -6.03 2.49
C SER A 341 -11.59 -4.61 1.99
N PRO A 342 -12.86 -4.17 1.91
CA PRO A 342 -13.22 -2.90 1.27
C PRO A 342 -12.77 -1.66 2.07
N SER A 343 -12.41 -0.64 1.30
CA SER A 343 -11.54 0.49 1.60
C SER A 343 -12.13 1.64 2.44
N VAL A 344 -12.79 1.38 3.58
CA VAL A 344 -13.18 2.46 4.52
C VAL A 344 -13.11 2.02 5.98
N LEU A 345 -11.92 1.67 6.48
CA LEU A 345 -11.64 1.73 7.91
C LEU A 345 -10.72 2.91 8.15
N ASN A 346 -11.17 3.96 8.84
CA ASN A 346 -10.25 4.98 9.35
C ASN A 346 -9.14 4.28 10.16
N VAL A 347 -7.87 4.65 9.96
CA VAL A 347 -6.77 4.08 10.76
C VAL A 347 -7.07 4.39 12.23
N PRO A 348 -7.09 3.38 13.12
CA PRO A 348 -7.33 3.62 14.54
C PRO A 348 -6.29 4.60 15.09
N TRP A 349 -6.74 5.67 15.72
CA TRP A 349 -5.87 6.70 16.30
C TRP A 349 -4.94 6.10 17.38
N GLU A 350 -5.36 4.99 17.97
CA GLU A 350 -4.61 4.18 18.93
C GLU A 350 -3.24 3.74 18.39
N VAL A 351 -3.14 3.51 17.07
CA VAL A 351 -1.89 3.14 16.40
C VAL A 351 -0.87 4.27 16.50
N TYR A 352 -1.32 5.52 16.32
CA TYR A 352 -0.46 6.69 16.43
C TYR A 352 -0.11 7.02 17.89
N LEU A 353 -1.06 6.89 18.82
CA LEU A 353 -0.79 7.11 20.24
C LEU A 353 0.21 6.07 20.77
N SER A 354 0.00 4.79 20.47
CA SER A 354 0.91 3.71 20.86
C SER A 354 2.31 3.99 20.32
N ARG A 355 2.44 4.39 19.04
CA ARG A 355 3.74 4.72 18.47
C ARG A 355 4.40 5.92 19.15
N GLY A 356 3.63 6.96 19.45
CA GLY A 356 4.10 8.16 20.13
C GLY A 356 4.66 7.85 21.52
N LEU A 357 3.97 7.01 22.30
CA LEU A 357 4.42 6.56 23.63
C LEU A 357 5.74 5.78 23.53
N SER A 358 5.83 4.78 22.63
CA SER A 358 7.08 4.03 22.46
C SER A 358 8.22 4.92 21.97
N ALA A 359 7.95 5.82 21.01
CA ALA A 359 8.97 6.74 20.47
C ALA A 359 9.49 7.68 21.55
N TRP A 360 8.59 8.20 22.38
CA TRP A 360 8.96 9.05 23.51
C TRP A 360 9.88 8.33 24.48
N GLY A 361 9.48 7.13 24.93
CA GLY A 361 10.28 6.30 25.84
C GLY A 361 11.66 5.97 25.28
N ASP A 362 11.72 5.55 24.01
CA ASP A 362 12.97 5.25 23.31
C ASP A 362 13.92 6.45 23.25
N ARG A 363 13.40 7.61 22.83
CA ARG A 363 14.22 8.83 22.68
C ARG A 363 14.67 9.37 24.01
N LEU A 364 13.78 9.36 25.01
CA LEU A 364 14.09 9.71 26.40
C LEU A 364 15.22 8.83 26.94
N TRP A 365 15.07 7.51 26.87
CA TRP A 365 16.08 6.56 27.37
C TRP A 365 17.41 6.69 26.63
N SER A 366 17.41 6.82 25.30
CA SER A 366 18.64 6.93 24.52
C SER A 366 19.52 8.12 24.93
N PHE A 367 18.89 9.24 25.28
CA PHE A 367 19.58 10.44 25.77
C PHE A 367 20.00 10.31 27.22
N VAL A 368 19.07 9.89 28.09
CA VAL A 368 19.30 9.73 29.53
C VAL A 368 20.39 8.71 29.83
N ALA A 369 20.39 7.56 29.15
CA ALA A 369 21.42 6.54 29.30
C ALA A 369 22.81 7.07 28.94
N GLY A 370 22.93 7.86 27.87
CA GLY A 370 24.20 8.51 27.50
C GLY A 370 24.70 9.48 28.57
N LEU A 371 23.82 10.30 29.15
CA LEU A 371 24.16 11.19 30.25
C LEU A 371 24.54 10.44 31.53
N PHE A 372 23.86 9.33 31.85
CA PHE A 372 24.26 8.50 32.99
C PHE A 372 25.64 7.85 32.79
N MET A 373 25.96 7.37 31.58
CA MET A 373 27.30 6.86 31.26
C MET A 373 28.36 7.96 31.39
N SER A 374 28.04 9.19 30.99
CA SER A 374 28.93 10.34 31.21
C SER A 374 29.13 10.66 32.69
N LYS A 375 28.09 10.49 33.51
CA LYS A 375 28.14 10.78 34.96
C LYS A 375 28.85 9.71 35.78
N LEU A 376 28.86 8.46 35.30
CA LEU A 376 29.61 7.35 35.90
C LEU A 376 31.12 7.48 35.67
N ASP A 377 31.55 8.11 34.57
CA ASP A 377 32.94 8.45 34.28
C ASP A 377 33.07 9.93 33.89
N ASN A 378 33.06 10.82 34.89
CA ASN A 378 33.16 12.27 34.68
C ASN A 378 34.51 12.71 34.06
N SER A 379 35.51 11.83 34.02
CA SER A 379 36.86 12.14 33.56
C SER A 379 37.06 11.90 32.06
N SER A 380 36.24 11.05 31.44
CA SER A 380 36.44 10.59 30.07
C SER A 380 35.13 10.23 29.37
N LEU A 381 35.03 10.58 28.09
CA LEU A 381 33.92 10.16 27.21
C LEU A 381 33.99 8.67 26.82
N ARG A 382 35.01 7.94 27.29
CA ARG A 382 35.25 6.53 26.96
C ARG A 382 34.03 5.65 27.25
N LEU A 383 33.37 5.81 28.39
CA LEU A 383 32.25 4.95 28.77
C LEU A 383 31.03 5.16 27.85
N VAL A 384 30.77 6.41 27.47
CA VAL A 384 29.72 6.76 26.49
C VAL A 384 30.03 6.17 25.12
N ALA A 385 31.30 6.22 24.69
CA ALA A 385 31.75 5.64 23.42
C ALA A 385 31.63 4.10 23.39
N ILE A 386 32.02 3.42 24.48
CA ILE A 386 31.87 1.96 24.61
C ILE A 386 30.39 1.58 24.53
N TYR A 387 29.52 2.28 25.26
CA TYR A 387 28.08 2.05 25.22
C TYR A 387 27.50 2.16 23.79
N GLY A 388 27.86 3.22 23.05
CA GLY A 388 27.43 3.40 21.66
C GLY A 388 27.93 2.31 20.72
N LEU A 389 29.19 1.90 20.87
CA LEU A 389 29.81 0.85 20.07
C LEU A 389 29.15 -0.52 20.31
N VAL A 390 28.95 -0.90 21.57
CA VAL A 390 28.32 -2.18 21.96
C VAL A 390 26.89 -2.25 21.41
N ASN A 391 26.09 -1.20 21.59
CA ASN A 391 24.73 -1.15 21.06
C ASN A 391 24.69 -1.34 19.54
N SER A 392 25.58 -0.67 18.81
CA SER A 392 25.64 -0.75 17.35
C SER A 392 26.06 -2.14 16.88
N MET A 393 27.10 -2.72 17.48
CA MET A 393 27.58 -4.06 17.15
C MET A 393 26.52 -5.14 17.43
N CYS A 394 25.83 -5.06 18.58
CA CYS A 394 24.79 -6.02 18.91
C CYS A 394 23.62 -5.98 17.92
N VAL A 395 23.17 -4.80 17.49
CA VAL A 395 22.10 -4.67 16.49
C VAL A 395 22.55 -5.22 15.12
N ILE A 396 23.80 -4.99 14.71
CA ILE A 396 24.36 -5.53 13.47
C ILE A 396 24.38 -7.06 13.48
N VAL A 397 24.83 -7.67 14.59
CA VAL A 397 24.97 -9.13 14.70
C VAL A 397 23.63 -9.83 14.89
N LEU A 398 22.75 -9.29 15.73
CA LEU A 398 21.50 -9.95 16.16
C LEU A 398 20.25 -9.47 15.43
N GLY A 399 20.31 -8.38 14.66
CA GLY A 399 19.14 -7.81 13.98
C GLY A 399 18.47 -8.79 13.01
N ALA A 400 19.25 -9.55 12.25
CA ALA A 400 18.73 -10.60 11.37
C ALA A 400 18.04 -11.74 12.14
N ALA A 401 18.59 -12.13 13.30
CA ALA A 401 18.01 -13.16 14.16
C ALA A 401 16.66 -12.70 14.75
N ILE A 402 16.58 -11.43 15.16
CA ILE A 402 15.33 -10.81 15.63
C ILE A 402 14.26 -10.82 14.53
N GLY A 403 14.60 -10.41 13.31
CA GLY A 403 13.68 -10.44 12.16
C GLY A 403 13.15 -11.85 11.88
N ASN A 404 14.05 -12.85 11.84
CA ASN A 404 13.65 -14.24 11.63
C ASN A 404 12.74 -14.77 12.76
N TRP A 405 12.98 -14.36 14.00
CA TRP A 405 12.13 -14.74 15.13
C TRP A 405 10.73 -14.09 15.02
N ILE A 406 10.69 -12.82 14.62
CA ILE A 406 9.44 -12.10 14.35
C ILE A 406 8.62 -12.84 13.30
N ASP A 407 9.24 -13.26 12.20
CA ASP A 407 8.57 -13.94 11.08
C ASP A 407 7.96 -15.30 11.48
N LYS A 408 8.52 -16.01 12.46
CA LYS A 408 8.04 -17.31 12.92
C LYS A 408 6.97 -17.25 14.01
N LYS A 409 6.81 -16.13 14.69
CA LYS A 409 5.85 -15.98 15.80
C LYS A 409 4.63 -15.16 15.40
N ALA A 410 3.53 -15.40 16.09
CA ALA A 410 2.31 -14.63 15.92
C ALA A 410 2.56 -13.15 16.23
N ARG A 411 1.95 -12.26 15.46
CA ARG A 411 2.20 -10.81 15.52
C ARG A 411 2.05 -10.22 16.91
N MET A 412 0.98 -10.60 17.62
CA MET A 412 0.71 -10.13 18.99
C MET A 412 1.72 -10.68 20.01
N THR A 413 2.15 -11.93 19.84
CA THR A 413 3.19 -12.53 20.71
C THR A 413 4.51 -11.79 20.55
N SER A 414 4.92 -11.50 19.31
CA SER A 414 6.15 -10.75 19.05
C SER A 414 6.09 -9.34 19.64
N ALA A 415 4.99 -8.61 19.39
CA ALA A 415 4.78 -7.27 19.94
C ALA A 415 4.85 -7.25 21.47
N LYS A 416 4.14 -8.18 22.14
CA LYS A 416 4.12 -8.29 23.61
C LYS A 416 5.51 -8.57 24.20
N VAL A 417 6.23 -9.53 23.63
CA VAL A 417 7.56 -9.92 24.14
C VAL A 417 8.54 -8.75 24.04
N PHE A 418 8.63 -8.11 22.88
CA PHE A 418 9.54 -6.98 22.71
C PHE A 418 9.18 -5.80 23.62
N LEU A 419 7.89 -5.49 23.76
CA LEU A 419 7.44 -4.41 24.64
C LEU A 419 7.82 -4.66 26.11
N ILE A 420 7.59 -5.88 26.61
CA ILE A 420 7.91 -6.26 28.01
C ILE A 420 9.42 -6.27 28.23
N VAL A 421 10.18 -6.90 27.33
CA VAL A 421 11.65 -6.99 27.46
C VAL A 421 12.29 -5.61 27.40
N GLN A 422 11.84 -4.74 26.49
CA GLN A 422 12.33 -3.37 26.36
C GLN A 422 12.11 -2.57 27.65
N ASN A 423 10.85 -2.37 28.06
CA ASN A 423 10.53 -1.54 29.21
C ASN A 423 11.03 -2.15 30.53
N GLY A 424 10.99 -3.48 30.66
CA GLY A 424 11.55 -4.19 31.81
C GLY A 424 13.06 -4.00 31.94
N SER A 425 13.79 -4.02 30.82
CA SER A 425 15.24 -3.79 30.81
C SER A 425 15.59 -2.32 31.11
N VAL A 426 14.81 -1.36 30.60
CA VAL A 426 14.98 0.06 30.96
C VAL A 426 14.73 0.27 32.44
N PHE A 427 13.64 -0.29 32.98
CA PHE A 427 13.33 -0.21 34.41
C PHE A 427 14.46 -0.80 35.27
N LEU A 428 14.93 -2.00 34.94
CA LEU A 428 16.05 -2.64 35.65
C LEU A 428 17.32 -1.77 35.61
N SER A 429 17.64 -1.20 34.45
CA SER A 429 18.79 -0.30 34.28
C SER A 429 18.66 0.94 35.17
N THR A 430 17.48 1.58 35.18
CA THR A 430 17.22 2.74 36.04
C THR A 430 17.24 2.39 37.52
N MET A 431 16.81 1.19 37.91
CA MET A 431 16.82 0.75 39.31
C MET A 431 18.25 0.56 39.81
N ILE A 432 19.11 -0.09 39.02
CA ILE A 432 20.54 -0.26 39.31
C ILE A 432 21.23 1.10 39.47
N LEU A 433 20.97 2.04 38.54
CA LEU A 433 21.53 3.39 38.60
C LEU A 433 21.02 4.19 39.81
N THR A 434 19.75 4.03 40.17
CA THR A 434 19.16 4.71 41.34
C THR A 434 19.84 4.25 42.63
N ILE A 435 20.09 2.94 42.76
CA ILE A 435 20.83 2.37 43.91
C ILE A 435 22.26 2.92 43.95
N HIS A 436 22.94 2.94 42.81
CA HIS A 436 24.31 3.46 42.74
C HIS A 436 24.40 4.94 43.14
N PHE A 437 23.52 5.80 42.61
CA PHE A 437 23.49 7.22 42.98
C PHE A 437 23.01 7.44 44.41
N TRP A 438 22.21 6.54 44.97
CA TRP A 438 21.84 6.57 46.39
C TRP A 438 23.07 6.34 47.27
N ASP A 439 23.83 5.29 46.98
CA ASP A 439 25.06 4.96 47.70
C ASP A 439 26.13 6.06 47.54
N GLU A 440 26.21 6.70 46.37
CA GLU A 440 27.14 7.82 46.13
C GLU A 440 26.80 9.03 47.00
N THR A 441 25.51 9.28 47.23
CA THR A 441 25.04 10.41 48.03
C THR A 441 25.28 10.18 49.54
N TRP A 442 25.00 8.97 50.04
CA TRP A 442 24.99 8.69 51.47
C TRP A 442 26.25 7.97 52.00
N HIS A 443 26.95 7.22 51.14
CA HIS A 443 28.11 6.40 51.51
C HIS A 443 29.28 6.53 50.51
N PRO A 444 29.79 7.76 50.24
CA PRO A 444 30.82 8.00 49.23
C PRO A 444 32.14 7.25 49.50
N SER A 445 32.47 6.98 50.77
CA SER A 445 33.69 6.27 51.17
C SER A 445 33.71 4.77 50.86
N LEU A 446 32.57 4.17 50.50
CA LEU A 446 32.42 2.74 50.20
C LEU A 446 32.46 2.43 48.69
N ILE A 447 32.48 3.46 47.83
CA ILE A 447 32.47 3.32 46.37
C ILE A 447 33.91 3.25 45.86
N ALA A 448 34.39 2.03 45.69
CA ALA A 448 35.64 1.78 45.00
C ALA A 448 35.42 1.89 43.46
N PRO A 449 36.41 2.39 42.69
CA PRO A 449 36.28 2.59 41.24
C PRO A 449 35.82 1.34 40.47
N TRP A 450 36.27 0.15 40.90
CA TRP A 450 35.87 -1.13 40.28
C TRP A 450 34.36 -1.41 40.41
N LYS A 451 33.71 -0.96 41.49
CA LYS A 451 32.25 -1.11 41.66
C LYS A 451 31.49 -0.28 40.63
N THR A 452 31.93 0.95 40.37
CA THR A 452 31.36 1.82 39.34
C THR A 452 31.50 1.22 37.94
N TRP A 453 32.66 0.63 37.62
CA TRP A 453 32.85 -0.10 36.36
C TRP A 453 31.98 -1.35 36.24
N MET A 454 31.79 -2.11 37.32
CA MET A 454 30.89 -3.26 37.33
C MET A 454 29.43 -2.84 37.10
N VAL A 455 28.98 -1.78 37.78
CA VAL A 455 27.65 -1.19 37.56
C VAL A 455 27.51 -0.73 36.12
N ALA A 456 28.51 -0.04 35.57
CA ALA A 456 28.48 0.43 34.19
C ALA A 456 28.38 -0.73 33.19
N CYS A 457 29.18 -1.79 33.33
CA CYS A 457 29.11 -2.98 32.49
C CYS A 457 27.73 -3.67 32.55
N LEU A 458 27.16 -3.80 33.75
CA LEU A 458 25.84 -4.39 33.95
C LEU A 458 24.73 -3.53 33.29
N VAL A 459 24.77 -2.22 33.50
CA VAL A 459 23.81 -1.29 32.90
C VAL A 459 23.96 -1.28 31.37
N ILE A 460 25.17 -1.29 30.83
CA ILE A 460 25.40 -1.39 29.38
C ILE A 460 24.76 -2.68 28.84
N PHE A 461 25.01 -3.83 29.48
CA PHE A 461 24.43 -5.09 29.05
C PHE A 461 22.89 -5.06 29.02
N VAL A 462 22.26 -4.62 30.10
CA VAL A 462 20.79 -4.54 30.20
C VAL A 462 20.23 -3.49 29.23
N ALA A 463 20.88 -2.35 29.08
CA ALA A 463 20.49 -1.31 28.13
C ALA A 463 20.61 -1.77 26.67
N THR A 464 21.59 -2.61 26.35
CA THR A 464 21.71 -3.22 25.02
C THR A 464 20.58 -4.21 24.73
N VAL A 465 20.16 -4.99 25.73
CA VAL A 465 18.95 -5.83 25.63
C VAL A 465 17.71 -4.96 25.38
N ALA A 466 17.58 -3.84 26.09
CA ALA A 466 16.49 -2.88 25.85
C ALA A 466 16.49 -2.34 24.42
N ASN A 467 17.67 -1.97 23.89
CA ASN A 467 17.83 -1.44 22.53
C ASN A 467 17.50 -2.48 21.44
N LEU A 468 17.91 -3.73 21.64
CA LEU A 468 17.54 -4.84 20.75
C LEU A 468 16.03 -5.07 20.74
N ALA A 469 15.41 -5.04 21.92
CA ALA A 469 13.97 -5.22 22.03
C ALA A 469 13.18 -4.04 21.41
N SER A 470 13.64 -2.80 21.61
CA SER A 470 13.11 -1.61 20.94
C SER A 470 13.20 -1.73 19.41
N THR A 471 14.34 -2.20 18.89
CA THR A 471 14.50 -2.46 17.45
C THR A 471 13.50 -3.50 16.94
N GLY A 472 13.30 -4.60 17.69
CA GLY A 472 12.30 -5.62 17.36
C GLY A 472 10.87 -5.07 17.37
N SER A 473 10.50 -4.27 18.38
CA SER A 473 9.21 -3.61 18.48
C SER A 473 8.93 -2.72 17.26
N ARG A 474 9.92 -1.94 16.83
CA ARG A 474 9.82 -1.10 15.62
C ARG A 474 9.63 -1.92 14.35
N ILE A 475 10.31 -3.06 14.19
CA ILE A 475 10.10 -3.93 13.03
C ILE A 475 8.68 -4.50 13.04
N VAL A 476 8.19 -4.99 14.18
CA VAL A 476 6.84 -5.55 14.31
C VAL A 476 5.78 -4.50 13.98
N VAL A 477 5.84 -3.31 14.59
CA VAL A 477 4.77 -2.31 14.43
C VAL A 477 4.96 -1.49 13.16
N GLU A 478 6.15 -0.91 12.93
CA GLU A 478 6.39 0.03 11.82
C GLU A 478 6.63 -0.65 10.46
N LYS A 479 6.95 -1.96 10.41
CA LYS A 479 7.25 -2.64 9.15
C LYS A 479 6.30 -3.78 8.81
N ASP A 480 5.78 -4.51 9.81
CA ASP A 480 4.78 -5.56 9.60
C ASP A 480 3.35 -5.04 9.79
N TRP A 481 2.99 -4.50 10.97
CA TRP A 481 1.59 -4.13 11.27
C TRP A 481 1.05 -3.04 10.35
N ILE A 482 1.79 -1.96 10.10
CA ILE A 482 1.27 -0.89 9.22
C ILE A 482 0.97 -1.36 7.80
N VAL A 483 1.72 -2.35 7.28
CA VAL A 483 1.52 -2.89 5.93
C VAL A 483 0.22 -3.68 5.88
N VAL A 484 -0.06 -4.46 6.93
CA VAL A 484 -1.33 -5.19 7.09
C VAL A 484 -2.51 -4.22 7.29
N ILE A 485 -2.32 -3.16 8.10
CA ILE A 485 -3.36 -2.16 8.37
C ILE A 485 -3.68 -1.33 7.11
N ALA A 486 -2.70 -1.12 6.24
CA ALA A 486 -2.90 -0.42 4.97
C ALA A 486 -3.67 -1.24 3.94
N ASP A 487 -3.75 -2.57 4.08
CA ASP A 487 -4.52 -3.49 3.22
C ASP A 487 -4.27 -3.30 1.69
N GLY A 488 -3.02 -3.02 1.33
CA GLY A 488 -2.64 -2.74 -0.06
C GLY A 488 -3.11 -1.40 -0.61
N ASP A 489 -3.60 -0.48 0.23
CA ASP A 489 -3.73 0.95 -0.07
C ASP A 489 -2.38 1.64 0.16
N ASP A 490 -1.74 1.86 -0.96
CA ASP A 490 -0.41 2.43 -1.10
C ASP A 490 -0.35 3.89 -0.59
N ASP A 491 -1.41 4.68 -0.77
CA ASP A 491 -1.50 6.08 -0.30
C ASP A 491 -1.73 6.17 1.21
N ARG A 492 -2.54 5.25 1.74
CA ARG A 492 -2.70 5.08 3.18
C ARG A 492 -1.40 4.66 3.84
N LEU A 493 -0.68 3.70 3.26
CA LEU A 493 0.62 3.26 3.75
C LEU A 493 1.64 4.41 3.78
N ALA A 494 1.67 5.25 2.74
CA ALA A 494 2.56 6.41 2.68
C ALA A 494 2.22 7.46 3.76
N LYS A 495 0.93 7.73 3.99
CA LYS A 495 0.48 8.63 5.06
C LYS A 495 0.87 8.11 6.44
N MET A 496 0.61 6.82 6.73
CA MET A 496 0.97 6.21 8.00
C MET A 496 2.49 6.24 8.26
N ASN A 497 3.30 5.89 7.26
CA ASN A 497 4.77 5.97 7.34
C ASN A 497 5.26 7.40 7.62
N SER A 498 4.70 8.39 6.92
CA SER A 498 5.01 9.81 7.13
C SER A 498 4.62 10.26 8.53
N SER A 499 3.41 9.94 9.01
CA SER A 499 2.97 10.28 10.38
C SER A 499 3.84 9.64 11.46
N PHE A 500 4.23 8.37 11.30
CA PHE A 500 5.16 7.71 12.21
C PHE A 500 6.52 8.40 12.26
N ARG A 501 7.03 8.84 11.09
CA ARG A 501 8.29 9.57 11.00
C ARG A 501 8.19 10.95 11.68
N THR A 502 7.10 11.67 11.48
CA THR A 502 6.81 12.94 12.15
C THR A 502 6.80 12.76 13.67
N LEU A 503 6.11 11.74 14.18
CA LEU A 503 6.06 11.45 15.63
C LEU A 503 7.45 11.15 16.21
N ASP A 504 8.26 10.33 15.52
CA ASP A 504 9.63 9.99 15.95
C ASP A 504 10.54 11.23 15.98
N LEU A 505 10.47 12.09 14.95
CA LEU A 505 11.24 13.33 14.91
C LEU A 505 10.84 14.29 16.04
N THR A 506 9.53 14.47 16.26
CA THR A 506 9.04 15.30 17.38
C THR A 506 9.56 14.79 18.72
N CYS A 507 9.53 13.47 18.95
CA CYS A 507 10.06 12.87 20.19
C CYS A 507 11.59 13.00 20.29
N LYS A 508 12.34 12.89 19.17
CA LYS A 508 13.79 13.07 19.15
C LYS A 508 14.21 14.47 19.61
N ILE A 509 13.35 15.48 19.43
CA ILE A 509 13.61 16.86 19.85
C ILE A 509 13.09 17.10 21.27
N ALA A 510 11.85 16.72 21.56
CA ALA A 510 11.18 17.07 22.81
C ALA A 510 11.68 16.25 24.02
N ALA A 511 11.94 14.96 23.83
CA ALA A 511 12.29 14.08 24.96
C ALA A 511 13.66 14.42 25.59
N PRO A 512 14.75 14.67 24.83
CA PRO A 512 16.01 15.14 25.39
C PRO A 512 15.92 16.47 26.14
N SER A 513 15.16 17.44 25.61
CA SER A 513 14.98 18.75 26.25
C SER A 513 14.33 18.61 27.64
N LEU A 514 13.27 17.82 27.73
CA LEU A 514 12.61 17.55 29.03
C LEU A 514 13.48 16.73 29.97
N ALA A 515 14.26 15.78 29.44
CA ALA A 515 15.23 15.04 30.24
C ALA A 515 16.31 15.97 30.83
N GLY A 516 16.81 16.94 30.05
CA GLY A 516 17.78 17.94 30.51
C GLY A 516 17.21 18.78 31.66
N VAL A 517 15.99 19.28 31.51
CA VAL A 517 15.25 19.99 32.57
C VAL A 517 15.11 19.10 33.81
N LEU A 518 14.73 17.83 33.64
CA LEU A 518 14.58 16.89 34.75
C LEU A 518 15.88 16.69 35.52
N PHE A 519 17.01 16.52 34.81
CA PHE A 519 18.34 16.42 35.42
C PHE A 519 18.72 17.67 36.21
N GLN A 520 18.41 18.86 35.68
CA GLN A 520 18.72 20.13 36.33
C GLN A 520 17.95 20.33 37.63
N PHE A 521 16.65 20.02 37.65
CA PHE A 521 15.80 20.29 38.81
C PHE A 521 15.77 19.18 39.84
N THR A 522 15.94 17.92 39.44
CA THR A 522 15.71 16.77 40.34
C THR A 522 16.98 16.01 40.70
N GLY A 523 18.09 16.24 40.00
CA GLY A 523 19.36 15.52 40.19
C GLY A 523 19.32 14.08 39.66
N ASN A 524 20.47 13.41 39.70
CA ASN A 524 20.71 12.12 39.00
C ASN A 524 19.77 11.01 39.48
N ARG A 525 19.68 10.85 40.81
CA ARG A 525 18.91 9.79 41.46
C ARG A 525 17.42 9.89 41.16
N ASN A 526 16.84 11.06 41.38
CA ASN A 526 15.40 11.26 41.19
C ASN A 526 15.04 11.23 39.70
N THR A 527 15.94 11.68 38.82
CA THR A 527 15.80 11.53 37.36
C THR A 527 15.74 10.05 36.97
N ALA A 528 16.64 9.21 37.49
CA ALA A 528 16.64 7.77 37.19
C ALA A 528 15.32 7.11 37.63
N MET A 529 14.85 7.43 38.85
CA MET A 529 13.58 6.92 39.37
C MET A 529 12.37 7.39 38.53
N ALA A 530 12.32 8.68 38.17
CA ALA A 530 11.24 9.23 37.35
C ALA A 530 11.17 8.56 35.98
N VAL A 531 12.32 8.34 35.32
CA VAL A 531 12.39 7.65 34.02
C VAL A 531 11.97 6.18 34.17
N GLY A 532 12.39 5.49 35.23
CA GLY A 532 11.96 4.12 35.52
C GLY A 532 10.45 4.00 35.71
N CYS A 533 9.86 4.88 36.53
CA CYS A 533 8.42 4.94 36.75
C CYS A 533 7.64 5.22 35.46
N TRP A 534 8.11 6.17 34.64
CA TRP A 534 7.50 6.49 33.36
C TRP A 534 7.47 5.28 32.42
N ASN A 535 8.57 4.53 32.31
CA ASN A 535 8.62 3.34 31.44
C ASN A 535 7.66 2.23 31.90
N MET A 536 7.45 2.07 33.22
CA MET A 536 6.47 1.10 33.74
C MET A 536 5.03 1.50 33.43
N VAL A 537 4.70 2.78 33.57
CA VAL A 537 3.37 3.31 33.21
C VAL A 537 3.14 3.22 31.70
N SER A 538 4.15 3.58 30.90
CA SER A 538 4.10 3.49 29.44
C SER A 538 3.90 2.04 28.97
N LEU A 539 4.59 1.08 29.59
CA LEU A 539 4.42 -0.35 29.31
C LEU A 539 2.96 -0.81 29.41
N ILE A 540 2.28 -0.45 30.50
CA ILE A 540 0.88 -0.85 30.71
C ILE A 540 -0.01 -0.18 29.66
N ALA A 541 0.15 1.13 29.45
CA ALA A 541 -0.63 1.89 28.49
C ALA A 541 -0.45 1.35 27.05
N GLU A 542 0.80 1.12 26.63
CA GLU A 542 1.14 0.59 25.30
C GLU A 542 0.59 -0.82 25.10
N TYR A 543 0.68 -1.69 26.10
CA TYR A 543 0.11 -3.04 26.00
C TYR A 543 -1.41 -3.01 25.77
N LEU A 544 -2.13 -2.17 26.51
CA LEU A 544 -3.58 -2.01 26.36
C LEU A 544 -3.95 -1.45 24.97
N LEU A 545 -3.18 -0.48 24.46
CA LEU A 545 -3.38 0.07 23.11
C LEU A 545 -3.12 -0.99 22.03
N LEU A 546 -2.02 -1.75 22.11
CA LEU A 546 -1.72 -2.82 21.15
C LEU A 546 -2.79 -3.92 21.17
N ALA A 547 -3.28 -4.31 22.35
CA ALA A 547 -4.38 -5.26 22.48
C ALA A 547 -5.68 -4.75 21.85
N SER A 548 -5.99 -3.46 22.06
CA SER A 548 -7.14 -2.78 21.43
C SER A 548 -7.03 -2.78 19.90
N ILE A 549 -5.88 -2.42 19.35
CA ILE A 549 -5.60 -2.40 17.91
C ILE A 549 -5.78 -3.80 17.32
N TYR A 550 -5.18 -4.81 17.97
CA TYR A 550 -5.23 -6.21 17.51
C TYR A 550 -6.68 -6.74 17.51
N LYS A 551 -7.51 -6.35 18.48
CA LYS A 551 -8.93 -6.73 18.53
C LYS A 551 -9.76 -6.03 17.44
N LYS A 552 -9.43 -4.78 17.10
CA LYS A 552 -10.16 -3.99 16.09
C LYS A 552 -9.86 -4.40 14.63
N ILE A 553 -8.66 -4.92 14.36
CA ILE A 553 -8.21 -5.27 13.00
C ILE A 553 -7.91 -6.77 12.92
N PRO A 554 -8.89 -7.61 12.53
CA PRO A 554 -8.74 -9.07 12.56
C PRO A 554 -7.65 -9.58 11.61
N ASN A 555 -7.34 -8.85 10.53
CA ASN A 555 -6.28 -9.22 9.57
C ASN A 555 -4.89 -9.32 10.22
N LEU A 556 -4.65 -8.64 11.35
CA LEU A 556 -3.40 -8.77 12.11
C LEU A 556 -3.19 -10.17 12.69
N SER A 557 -4.26 -10.94 12.90
CA SER A 557 -4.18 -12.32 13.39
C SER A 557 -3.75 -13.33 12.32
N VAL A 558 -3.94 -13.00 11.04
CA VAL A 558 -3.62 -13.88 9.92
C VAL A 558 -2.17 -13.68 9.51
N LYS A 559 -1.29 -14.59 9.95
CA LYS A 559 0.10 -14.62 9.50
C LYS A 559 0.33 -15.87 8.65
N ASN A 560 0.72 -15.67 7.39
CA ASN A 560 1.12 -16.78 6.53
C ASN A 560 2.51 -17.22 6.95
N PHE A 561 2.58 -18.32 7.70
CA PHE A 561 3.84 -18.99 7.92
C PHE A 561 4.29 -19.57 6.57
N PRO A 562 5.53 -19.29 6.11
CA PRO A 562 6.05 -19.95 4.94
C PRO A 562 5.92 -21.47 5.14
N ARG A 563 5.04 -22.10 4.36
CA ARG A 563 4.99 -23.55 4.22
C ARG A 563 6.10 -23.89 3.25
N ASP A 564 7.20 -24.42 3.78
CA ASP A 564 8.20 -25.08 2.95
C ASP A 564 7.54 -26.34 2.38
N THR A 565 6.96 -26.23 1.18
CA THR A 565 6.57 -27.39 0.36
C THR A 565 7.81 -27.91 -0.34
N GLU A 566 8.62 -28.63 0.41
CA GLU A 566 9.53 -29.64 -0.13
C GLU A 566 9.55 -30.79 0.89
N ASN A 567 8.91 -31.91 0.53
CA ASN A 567 8.98 -33.20 1.20
C ASN A 567 8.61 -33.24 2.69
N GLY A 568 7.33 -33.07 3.04
CA GLY A 568 6.67 -33.83 4.14
C GLY A 568 7.31 -33.90 5.54
N CYS A 569 8.33 -33.09 5.85
CA CYS A 569 9.04 -33.03 7.12
C CYS A 569 9.56 -31.59 7.30
N PRO A 570 9.50 -31.01 8.50
CA PRO A 570 9.98 -29.65 8.71
C PRO A 570 11.50 -29.64 8.59
N SER A 571 12.02 -29.14 7.46
CA SER A 571 13.45 -28.89 7.33
C SER A 571 13.86 -27.82 8.34
N GLN A 572 14.72 -28.19 9.29
CA GLN A 572 15.38 -27.23 10.16
C GLN A 572 16.35 -26.42 9.31
N ARG A 573 15.88 -25.28 8.78
CA ARG A 573 16.74 -24.32 8.09
C ARG A 573 17.76 -23.80 9.11
N ASN A 574 19.00 -24.28 8.97
CA ASN A 574 20.10 -23.98 9.89
C ASN A 574 20.32 -22.46 10.01
N TRP A 575 20.35 -22.00 11.26
CA TRP A 575 20.38 -20.59 11.64
C TRP A 575 21.76 -19.97 11.49
N ASN A 576 22.02 -19.45 10.30
CA ASN A 576 23.16 -18.57 10.09
C ASN A 576 22.61 -17.19 9.71
N SER A 577 22.92 -16.14 10.50
CA SER A 577 22.63 -14.73 10.14
C SER A 577 23.10 -14.41 8.71
N TRP A 578 24.17 -15.06 8.27
CA TRP A 578 24.71 -15.01 6.90
C TRP A 578 23.73 -15.48 5.81
N GLY A 579 22.82 -16.41 6.11
CA GLY A 579 21.77 -16.86 5.19
C GLY A 579 20.76 -15.77 4.89
N SER A 580 20.33 -15.02 5.91
CA SER A 580 19.41 -13.88 5.75
C SER A 580 20.03 -12.75 4.91
N TRP A 581 21.33 -12.49 5.08
CA TRP A 581 22.05 -11.53 4.23
C TRP A 581 22.11 -11.99 2.77
N LYS A 582 22.37 -13.28 2.50
CA LYS A 582 22.31 -13.84 1.14
C LYS A 582 20.92 -13.68 0.51
N ASP A 583 19.86 -13.91 1.28
CA ASP A 583 18.49 -13.76 0.81
C ASP A 583 18.13 -12.30 0.51
N TYR A 584 18.63 -11.34 1.29
CA TYR A 584 18.49 -9.91 1.03
C TYR A 584 19.12 -9.50 -0.31
N PHE A 585 20.37 -9.91 -0.57
CA PHE A 585 21.10 -9.55 -1.79
C PHE A 585 20.56 -10.22 -3.08
N LYS A 586 19.66 -11.19 -2.97
CA LYS A 586 18.92 -11.76 -4.11
C LYS A 586 17.73 -10.89 -4.53
N ARG A 587 17.19 -10.03 -3.64
CA ARG A 587 15.98 -9.25 -3.93
C ARG A 587 16.28 -8.05 -4.84
N PRO A 588 15.34 -7.64 -5.72
CA PRO A 588 15.54 -6.52 -6.66
C PRO A 588 15.72 -5.16 -5.99
N ILE A 589 15.28 -5.01 -4.73
CA ILE A 589 15.36 -3.76 -3.95
C ILE A 589 16.71 -3.53 -3.25
N LYS A 590 17.69 -4.42 -3.42
CA LYS A 590 18.99 -4.39 -2.71
C LYS A 590 19.75 -3.07 -2.87
N TYR A 591 19.76 -2.51 -4.08
CA TYR A 591 20.49 -1.26 -4.37
C TYR A 591 19.85 -0.05 -3.69
N ALA A 592 18.52 -0.01 -3.61
CA ALA A 592 17.80 1.05 -2.91
C ALA A 592 18.07 1.01 -1.40
N GLY A 593 18.16 -0.18 -0.81
CA GLY A 593 18.51 -0.31 0.61
C GLY A 593 19.99 -0.06 0.91
N LEU A 594 20.91 -0.45 0.02
CA LEU A 594 22.33 -0.06 0.13
C LEU A 594 22.49 1.46 0.05
N ALA A 595 21.80 2.11 -0.90
CA ALA A 595 21.78 3.57 -1.01
C ALA A 595 21.24 4.22 0.28
N LEU A 596 20.15 3.69 0.85
CA LEU A 596 19.64 4.16 2.13
C LEU A 596 20.68 4.01 3.25
N ALA A 597 21.39 2.88 3.33
CA ALA A 597 22.45 2.67 4.31
C ALA A 597 23.61 3.68 4.14
N THR A 598 24.01 3.98 2.91
CA THR A 598 25.05 4.98 2.64
C THR A 598 24.64 6.40 3.03
N LEU A 599 23.34 6.73 2.99
CA LEU A 599 22.86 8.04 3.47
C LEU A 599 23.07 8.21 4.99
N TYR A 600 23.08 7.12 5.77
CA TYR A 600 23.36 7.17 7.21
C TYR A 600 24.85 7.33 7.55
N MET A 601 25.76 7.25 6.57
CA MET A 601 27.20 7.49 6.79
C MET A 601 27.58 8.97 6.83
N THR A 602 26.62 9.89 6.66
CA THR A 602 26.90 11.32 6.70
C THR A 602 27.31 11.77 8.10
N VAL A 603 28.49 12.37 8.22
CA VAL A 603 28.98 13.00 9.45
C VAL A 603 28.43 14.44 9.59
N LEU A 604 27.91 15.00 8.49
CA LEU A 604 27.27 16.33 8.45
C LEU A 604 25.82 16.32 8.97
N GLY A 605 25.37 15.21 9.55
CA GLY A 605 24.12 15.18 10.31
C GLY A 605 24.19 16.18 11.47
N PHE A 606 23.11 16.94 11.69
CA PHE A 606 23.05 17.90 12.80
C PHE A 606 22.77 17.18 14.13
N ASP A 607 23.72 16.34 14.53
CA ASP A 607 23.68 15.46 15.69
C ASP A 607 24.86 15.77 16.66
N ASN A 608 25.03 14.98 17.73
CA ASN A 608 25.94 15.25 18.84
C ASN A 608 27.39 15.64 18.46
N ILE A 609 27.95 15.08 17.38
CA ILE A 609 29.32 15.40 16.93
C ILE A 609 29.40 16.83 16.40
N THR A 610 28.44 17.21 15.54
CA THR A 610 28.34 18.57 14.98
C THR A 610 28.04 19.59 16.08
N TRP A 611 27.22 19.23 17.07
CA TRP A 611 26.97 20.08 18.25
C TRP A 611 28.25 20.32 19.06
N ALA A 612 29.00 19.26 19.35
CA ALA A 612 30.27 19.37 20.07
C ALA A 612 31.28 20.24 19.32
N TYR A 613 31.37 20.11 17.99
CA TYR A 613 32.21 20.97 17.16
C TYR A 613 31.77 22.43 17.21
N CYS A 614 30.47 22.73 17.10
CA CYS A 614 29.97 24.11 17.23
C CYS A 614 30.32 24.73 18.59
N ILE A 615 30.20 23.97 19.68
CA ILE A 615 30.58 24.43 21.02
C ILE A 615 32.10 24.67 21.11
N GLN A 616 32.93 23.80 20.50
CA GLN A 616 34.38 24.01 20.43
C GLN A 616 34.76 25.27 19.65
N GLN A 617 33.95 25.67 18.66
CA GLN A 617 34.11 26.93 17.91
C GLN A 617 33.47 28.13 18.63
N CYS A 618 33.21 28.02 19.94
CA CYS A 618 32.62 29.07 20.77
C CYS A 618 31.26 29.59 20.29
N VAL A 619 30.49 28.79 19.55
CA VAL A 619 29.10 29.13 19.22
C VAL A 619 28.28 29.08 20.52
N SER A 620 27.56 30.17 20.81
CA SER A 620 26.74 30.23 22.02
C SER A 620 25.67 29.14 22.02
N GLU A 621 25.38 28.58 23.19
CA GLU A 621 24.41 27.49 23.37
C GLU A 621 23.00 27.89 22.88
N SER A 622 22.65 29.17 22.98
CA SER A 622 21.39 29.72 22.48
C SER A 622 21.30 29.72 20.95
N VAL A 623 22.39 30.06 20.26
CA VAL A 623 22.46 30.00 18.79
C VAL A 623 22.45 28.55 18.32
N LEU A 624 23.18 27.67 19.00
CA LEU A 624 23.15 26.23 18.73
C LEU A 624 21.75 25.66 18.89
N GLY A 625 21.06 25.95 20.00
CA GLY A 625 19.67 25.53 20.22
C GLY A 625 18.70 26.04 19.15
N SER A 626 18.91 27.28 18.66
CA SER A 626 18.11 27.84 17.56
C SER A 626 18.34 27.07 16.25
N LEU A 627 19.60 26.73 15.93
CA LEU A 627 19.94 25.93 14.75
C LEU A 627 19.34 24.52 14.83
N VAL A 628 19.34 23.89 16.03
CA VAL A 628 18.68 22.60 16.26
C VAL A 628 17.18 22.73 15.95
N GLY A 629 16.53 23.78 16.45
CA GLY A 629 15.12 24.07 16.18
C GLY A 629 14.81 24.23 14.69
N VAL A 630 15.65 24.96 13.94
CA VAL A 630 15.50 25.10 12.48
C VAL A 630 15.67 23.75 11.77
N SER A 631 16.68 22.96 12.14
CA SER A 631 16.92 21.65 11.55
C SER A 631 15.74 20.68 11.75
N ALA A 632 15.12 20.74 12.93
CA ALA A 632 13.93 19.98 13.29
C ALA A 632 12.73 20.32 12.40
N ILE A 633 12.48 21.62 12.17
CA ILE A 633 11.40 22.10 11.30
C ILE A 633 11.60 21.59 9.87
N VAL A 634 12.82 21.68 9.33
CA VAL A 634 13.13 21.17 7.99
C VAL A 634 12.86 19.65 7.88
N GLY A 635 13.23 18.87 8.91
CA GLY A 635 12.94 17.44 8.97
C GLY A 635 11.44 17.11 9.01
N LEU A 636 10.65 17.90 9.75
CA LEU A 636 9.19 17.80 9.80
C LEU A 636 8.55 18.14 8.45
N CYS A 637 8.97 19.24 7.82
CA CYS A 637 8.49 19.65 6.49
C CYS A 637 8.74 18.57 5.44
N GLY A 638 9.92 17.95 5.42
CA GLY A 638 10.21 16.84 4.50
C GLY A 638 9.27 15.64 4.68
N SER A 639 8.94 15.32 5.93
CA SER A 639 8.03 14.22 6.26
C SER A 639 6.58 14.52 5.82
N LEU A 640 6.11 15.76 5.99
CA LEU A 640 4.78 16.21 5.54
C LEU A 640 4.66 16.36 4.01
N ALA A 641 5.75 16.76 3.34
CA ALA A 641 5.78 16.89 1.89
C ALA A 641 5.74 15.54 1.17
N PHE A 642 6.29 14.48 1.76
CA PHE A 642 6.42 13.17 1.10
C PHE A 642 5.08 12.58 0.60
N PRO A 643 4.01 12.46 1.42
CA PRO A 643 2.73 11.92 0.94
C PRO A 643 2.10 12.79 -0.17
N PHE A 644 2.23 14.11 -0.07
CA PHE A 644 1.72 15.04 -1.07
C PHE A 644 2.45 14.86 -2.41
N LEU A 645 3.78 14.84 -2.39
CA LEU A 645 4.60 14.65 -3.59
C LEU A 645 4.37 13.28 -4.20
N ARG A 646 4.24 12.23 -3.39
CA ARG A 646 3.98 10.86 -3.88
C ARG A 646 2.64 10.77 -4.61
N ARG A 647 1.58 11.36 -4.04
CA ARG A 647 0.24 11.37 -4.63
C ARG A 647 0.19 12.03 -6.01
N HIS A 648 1.07 13.01 -6.25
CA HIS A 648 1.10 13.76 -7.51
C HIS A 648 2.16 13.27 -8.50
N LEU A 649 3.27 12.69 -8.05
CA LEU A 649 4.46 12.44 -8.88
C LEU A 649 4.94 10.98 -8.90
N ASN A 650 4.24 10.04 -8.25
CA ASN A 650 4.66 8.64 -8.07
C ASN A 650 5.94 8.47 -7.23
N LEU A 651 6.09 7.30 -6.58
CA LEU A 651 7.17 7.04 -5.62
C LEU A 651 8.58 7.28 -6.16
N ARG A 652 8.87 6.83 -7.40
CA ARG A 652 10.21 6.95 -8.01
C ARG A 652 10.61 8.41 -8.23
N ARG A 653 9.69 9.27 -8.71
CA ARG A 653 10.01 10.68 -8.96
C ARG A 653 10.16 11.45 -7.65
N THR A 654 9.35 11.14 -6.64
CA THR A 654 9.52 11.71 -5.30
C THR A 654 10.91 11.40 -4.73
N GLY A 655 11.40 10.17 -4.88
CA GLY A 655 12.75 9.79 -4.48
C GLY A 655 13.84 10.58 -5.21
N MET A 656 13.71 10.77 -6.52
CA MET A 656 14.67 11.57 -7.30
C MET A 656 14.69 13.04 -6.87
N ILE A 657 13.52 13.65 -6.64
CA ILE A 657 13.42 15.03 -6.15
C ILE A 657 14.11 15.17 -4.78
N GLY A 658 13.91 14.20 -3.88
CA GLY A 658 14.59 14.17 -2.59
C GLY A 658 16.11 14.10 -2.72
N MET A 659 16.62 13.22 -3.60
CA MET A 659 18.06 13.10 -3.85
C MET A 659 18.67 14.34 -4.50
N ILE A 660 17.96 14.96 -5.45
CA ILE A 660 18.40 16.23 -6.05
C ILE A 660 18.47 17.30 -4.96
N SER A 661 17.41 17.47 -4.17
CA SER A 661 17.38 18.45 -3.08
C SER A 661 18.53 18.25 -2.09
N LEU A 662 18.85 17.01 -1.73
CA LEU A 662 20.01 16.68 -0.90
C LEU A 662 21.34 17.07 -1.57
N LEU A 663 21.50 16.79 -2.86
CA LEU A 663 22.74 17.10 -3.58
C LEU A 663 22.95 18.61 -3.72
N VAL A 664 21.88 19.38 -3.98
CA VAL A 664 21.94 20.84 -4.05
C VAL A 664 22.44 21.41 -2.72
N THR A 665 21.85 21.00 -1.60
CA THR A 665 22.23 21.51 -0.28
C THR A 665 23.64 21.08 0.13
N LEU A 666 24.04 19.83 -0.15
CA LEU A 666 25.42 19.39 0.09
C LEU A 666 26.43 20.14 -0.76
N SER A 667 26.09 20.50 -2.00
CA SER A 667 26.98 21.28 -2.88
C SER A 667 27.27 22.66 -2.29
N LEU A 668 26.28 23.27 -1.61
CA LEU A 668 26.48 24.52 -0.87
C LEU A 668 27.42 24.33 0.33
N CYS A 669 27.27 23.25 1.10
CA CYS A 669 28.17 22.91 2.20
C CYS A 669 29.61 22.63 1.74
N VAL A 670 29.80 21.96 0.62
CA VAL A 670 31.14 21.75 0.06
C VAL A 670 31.73 23.09 -0.40
N SER A 671 30.92 23.92 -1.06
CA SER A 671 31.36 25.25 -1.52
C SER A 671 31.79 26.15 -0.36
N SER A 672 31.14 26.06 0.82
CA SER A 672 31.49 26.88 1.97
C SER A 672 32.88 26.58 2.55
N ILE A 673 33.41 25.37 2.36
CA ILE A 673 34.78 25.02 2.78
C ILE A 673 35.81 25.84 1.99
N TRP A 674 35.49 26.23 0.76
CA TRP A 674 36.42 26.94 -0.14
C TRP A 674 36.18 28.46 -0.17
N LEU A 675 35.31 29.00 0.67
CA LEU A 675 35.09 30.44 0.78
C LEU A 675 36.19 31.12 1.62
N PRO A 676 36.53 32.39 1.35
CA PRO A 676 37.52 33.15 2.14
C PRO A 676 37.13 33.21 3.62
N GLY A 677 38.07 32.91 4.52
CA GLY A 677 37.82 32.84 5.97
C GLY A 677 37.55 31.42 6.51
N SER A 678 37.70 30.38 5.68
CA SER A 678 37.65 28.99 6.17
C SER A 678 39.00 28.56 6.78
N LEU A 679 38.94 27.83 7.89
CA LEU A 679 40.12 27.25 8.57
C LEU A 679 40.99 26.42 7.61
N PHE A 680 40.41 25.79 6.59
CA PHE A 680 41.11 24.99 5.59
C PHE A 680 41.99 25.82 4.65
N LEU A 681 41.52 27.00 4.25
CA LEU A 681 42.30 27.94 3.42
C LEU A 681 43.36 28.69 4.25
N GLU A 682 43.09 28.96 5.53
CA GLU A 682 44.07 29.56 6.45
C GLU A 682 45.19 28.58 6.83
N THR A 683 44.87 27.32 7.17
CA THR A 683 45.92 26.30 7.42
C THR A 683 46.71 26.00 6.15
N SER A 684 46.10 26.00 4.96
CA SER A 684 46.83 25.87 3.69
C SER A 684 47.79 27.04 3.45
N LYS A 685 47.39 28.28 3.77
CA LYS A 685 48.27 29.46 3.68
C LYS A 685 49.41 29.39 4.70
N HIS A 686 49.15 28.98 5.94
CA HIS A 686 50.18 28.82 6.96
C HIS A 686 51.15 27.67 6.66
N LEU A 687 50.68 26.55 6.13
CA LEU A 687 51.53 25.43 5.67
C LEU A 687 52.38 25.83 4.46
N ASN A 688 51.82 26.60 3.51
CA ASN A 688 52.62 27.12 2.40
C ASN A 688 53.62 28.20 2.86
N GLN A 689 53.28 29.05 3.83
CA GLN A 689 54.22 30.03 4.39
C GLN A 689 55.34 29.36 5.19
N THR A 690 55.07 28.28 5.92
CA THR A 690 56.09 27.47 6.62
C THR A 690 56.94 26.63 5.66
N ALA A 691 56.37 26.17 4.54
CA ALA A 691 57.13 25.51 3.46
C ALA A 691 58.04 26.50 2.69
N ILE A 692 57.60 27.74 2.47
CA ILE A 692 58.40 28.79 1.81
C ILE A 692 59.51 29.29 2.74
N THR A 693 59.24 29.44 4.04
CA THR A 693 60.29 29.79 5.02
C THR A 693 61.29 28.67 5.24
N THR A 694 60.94 27.39 5.06
CA THR A 694 61.91 26.28 5.16
C THR A 694 62.75 26.09 3.90
N SER A 695 62.27 26.51 2.71
CA SER A 695 63.11 26.57 1.50
C SER A 695 64.06 27.77 1.47
N ASP A 696 63.74 28.86 2.18
CA ASP A 696 64.62 30.03 2.31
C ASP A 696 65.65 29.88 3.45
N ILE A 697 65.58 28.82 4.27
CA ILE A 697 66.53 28.54 5.36
C ILE A 697 67.69 27.61 4.92
N SER A 698 67.67 27.07 3.70
CA SER A 698 68.84 26.34 3.15
C SER A 698 69.95 27.25 2.59
N ASP A 699 69.79 28.58 2.63
CA ASP A 699 70.85 29.55 2.31
C ASP A 699 70.92 30.65 3.37
N GLY A 700 71.74 30.45 4.41
CA GLY A 700 72.35 31.57 5.15
C GLY A 700 72.00 31.71 6.64
N ASN A 701 72.99 31.36 7.46
CA ASN A 701 73.41 31.95 8.74
C ASN A 701 72.46 32.06 9.97
N GLU A 702 72.90 31.34 11.00
CA GLU A 702 73.14 31.73 12.41
C GLU A 702 72.17 32.64 13.19
N ASP A 703 71.80 32.11 14.36
CA ASP A 703 71.46 32.79 15.62
C ASP A 703 70.29 33.78 15.66
N LYS A 704 69.18 33.33 16.28
CA LYS A 704 68.63 33.96 17.50
C LYS A 704 67.44 33.18 18.07
N SER A 705 67.50 32.98 19.39
CA SER A 705 66.40 32.53 20.25
C SER A 705 65.18 33.46 20.18
N MET A 706 63.97 32.92 20.04
CA MET A 706 62.74 33.67 20.36
C MET A 706 61.67 32.77 20.99
N LYS A 707 61.09 33.31 22.06
CA LYS A 707 60.16 32.70 23.03
C LYS A 707 58.83 32.34 22.38
N ILE A 708 58.29 31.18 22.79
CA ILE A 708 56.90 30.77 22.52
C ILE A 708 56.02 31.44 23.58
N GLY A 709 55.25 32.43 23.16
CA GLY A 709 54.22 33.08 23.94
C GLY A 709 53.19 33.67 22.98
N ASP A 710 51.94 33.28 23.19
CA ASP A 710 50.71 33.87 22.67
C ASP A 710 50.39 33.65 21.18
N LEU A 711 49.47 32.70 20.95
CA LEU A 711 48.54 32.72 19.81
C LEU A 711 47.10 32.73 20.38
N PRO A 712 46.23 33.63 19.90
CA PRO A 712 44.83 33.71 20.30
C PRO A 712 43.97 32.54 19.78
#